data_AF-A0AAP2PAF4-F1
#
_entry.id   AF-A0AAP2PAF4-F1
#
_cell.length_a   1.000
_cell.length_b   1.000
_cell.length_c   1.000
_cell.angle_alpha   90.00
_cell.angle_beta   90.00
_cell.angle_gamma   90.00
#
_symmetry.space_group_name_H-M   'P 1'
#
loop_
_entity.id
_entity.type
_entity.pdbx_description
1 polymer ?
#
loop_
_entity_poly.entity_id
_entity_poly.type
_entity_poly.pdbx_seq_one_letter_code
_entity_poly.pdbx_strand_id
1 'polypeptide(L)'
;MALQGFDKDYYLNAKLDALQNDPDADAAWQGRTTADLENILQDDYGLTPEQHYARYGYQEDLAPNAYFNAEEYVQAKARDMVDKTDLTTVTEARGEFEARWQGNPYEHYLQYGASEGINPSNAFDASAYYAEKLDALQNDPETADEWSGKSVDDVQQAFADAGLTPLGHFVAYGDEENLTAPEVPAGEDVPGEGDEQPPTDGGGEEPPTDGGGEEPPTDGGGEEPPTDGGGEEPPTDGGGEEPPTDGGDDTITDDEILEVDGQNLASSYDFNAAELDGYRAIRFSNVDTTDTVNIDNLGADNRLYTVDSALALNIAAASAAQLDLTNSDVTLFGQQDTPVLETLDVVTQAGDDSGSTLDLGGSAADALTGMTLSGAGDLTLAGSTIGSQAAEASAIDASAMTGSLTAGDGILDAVASVQAGSGDDALTVDSVAAPVDGTAPMLDGGAGNDTLTVTGSDDIGTSDVSGFETLELGSYVDVDANAVDGVTNFVVGAAGSEVQNLAADQTVTSRVDQAPGEAPELNLRDAAESVSVVTDFAGPAQGETLQLGVYTTDTGVEGGTLSLSGNGGVAYTEAGRKFDSVDASSLDAGLDFTGADYVQETVTLGEGDAADTIAVSATNSTGETIPTSSYGEEDMDAIVNFDVASDQIVNGDGTSAVDFTADYLDVSAAGDLTGAFEAAATESTREDDYVAFQFQDNAYVYADSEAAVDGGPELSDGDFAIELTGITLPASEETQPTV
;
A
#
# COMPACT_ATOMS: atom_id res chain seq x y z
N MET A 1 10.98 -35.73 -5.70
CA MET A 1 9.56 -35.50 -6.08
C MET A 1 9.54 -34.19 -6.81
N ALA A 2 8.57 -33.95 -7.70
CA ALA A 2 8.41 -32.60 -8.24
C ALA A 2 8.14 -31.67 -7.05
N LEU A 3 8.85 -30.56 -7.00
CA LEU A 3 8.65 -29.52 -6.00
C LEU A 3 7.25 -28.93 -6.20
N GLN A 4 6.34 -29.19 -5.26
CA GLN A 4 4.97 -28.71 -5.36
C GLN A 4 4.98 -27.18 -5.44
N GLY A 5 4.17 -26.59 -6.33
CA GLY A 5 4.07 -25.14 -6.47
C GLY A 5 5.26 -24.47 -7.15
N PHE A 6 6.18 -25.23 -7.78
CA PHE A 6 7.23 -24.65 -8.61
C PHE A 6 6.67 -24.16 -9.94
N ASP A 7 6.75 -22.86 -10.18
CA ASP A 7 6.46 -22.25 -11.48
C ASP A 7 7.76 -22.09 -12.26
N LYS A 8 7.88 -22.89 -13.33
CA LYS A 8 9.05 -22.91 -14.19
C LYS A 8 9.25 -21.56 -14.89
N ASP A 9 8.19 -20.96 -15.40
CA ASP A 9 8.30 -19.77 -16.23
C ASP A 9 8.61 -18.56 -15.36
N TYR A 10 7.96 -18.43 -14.19
CA TYR A 10 8.33 -17.45 -13.17
C TYR A 10 9.81 -17.56 -12.78
N TYR A 11 10.26 -18.75 -12.37
CA TYR A 11 11.63 -18.96 -11.90
C TYR A 11 12.68 -18.66 -12.98
N LEU A 12 12.42 -19.07 -14.24
CA LEU A 12 13.35 -18.81 -15.32
C LEU A 12 13.45 -17.33 -15.68
N ASN A 13 12.34 -16.58 -15.60
CA ASN A 13 12.38 -15.12 -15.78
C ASN A 13 13.18 -14.47 -14.66
N ALA A 14 12.83 -14.73 -13.39
CA ALA A 14 13.55 -14.16 -12.24
C ALA A 14 15.05 -14.50 -12.27
N LYS A 15 15.41 -15.74 -12.63
CA LYS A 15 16.82 -16.13 -12.76
C LYS A 15 17.52 -15.45 -13.94
N LEU A 16 16.83 -15.26 -15.06
CA LEU A 16 17.38 -14.56 -16.22
C LEU A 16 17.62 -13.09 -15.90
N ASP A 17 16.65 -12.44 -15.24
CA ASP A 17 16.74 -11.05 -14.83
C ASP A 17 17.92 -10.86 -13.87
N ALA A 18 18.06 -11.73 -12.86
CA ALA A 18 19.22 -11.73 -11.96
C ALA A 18 20.56 -11.89 -12.71
N LEU A 19 20.62 -12.73 -13.77
CA LEU A 19 21.84 -12.91 -14.57
C LEU A 19 22.13 -11.74 -15.53
N GLN A 20 21.10 -11.01 -15.95
CA GLN A 20 21.23 -9.84 -16.82
C GLN A 20 21.55 -8.56 -16.04
N ASN A 21 21.15 -8.52 -14.76
CA ASN A 21 21.44 -7.41 -13.87
C ASN A 21 22.71 -7.63 -13.02
N ASP A 22 23.33 -8.82 -13.08
CA ASP A 22 24.62 -9.11 -12.43
C ASP A 22 25.78 -8.43 -13.20
N PRO A 23 26.47 -7.42 -12.64
CA PRO A 23 27.55 -6.68 -13.31
C PRO A 23 28.71 -7.57 -13.79
N ASP A 24 28.94 -8.72 -13.16
CA ASP A 24 30.01 -9.66 -13.49
C ASP A 24 29.61 -10.67 -14.59
N ALA A 25 28.31 -10.85 -14.84
CA ALA A 25 27.76 -11.80 -15.82
C ALA A 25 27.10 -11.11 -17.04
N ASP A 26 26.75 -9.84 -16.91
CA ASP A 26 25.88 -9.04 -17.78
C ASP A 26 26.18 -9.20 -19.29
N ALA A 27 27.41 -8.89 -19.73
CA ALA A 27 27.76 -8.88 -21.16
C ALA A 27 27.57 -10.23 -21.89
N ALA A 28 27.57 -11.35 -21.15
CA ALA A 28 27.37 -12.68 -21.73
C ALA A 28 25.89 -13.08 -21.82
N TRP A 29 25.02 -12.48 -21.00
CA TRP A 29 23.60 -12.79 -20.86
C TRP A 29 22.67 -11.76 -21.51
N GLN A 30 23.17 -10.58 -21.87
CA GLN A 30 22.45 -9.59 -22.65
C GLN A 30 21.83 -10.16 -23.93
N GLY A 31 20.51 -9.99 -24.07
CA GLY A 31 19.72 -10.47 -25.21
C GLY A 31 19.46 -11.98 -25.26
N ARG A 32 19.83 -12.74 -24.22
CA ARG A 32 19.41 -14.15 -24.08
C ARG A 32 17.98 -14.25 -23.56
N THR A 33 17.36 -15.38 -23.83
CA THR A 33 15.99 -15.69 -23.43
C THR A 33 15.94 -16.77 -22.33
N THR A 34 14.79 -16.94 -21.69
CA THR A 34 14.55 -18.02 -20.73
C THR A 34 14.75 -19.41 -21.36
N ALA A 35 14.51 -19.55 -22.67
CA ALA A 35 14.81 -20.77 -23.41
C ALA A 35 16.32 -21.02 -23.54
N ASP A 36 17.14 -19.98 -23.69
CA ASP A 36 18.60 -20.11 -23.70
C ASP A 36 19.10 -20.52 -22.32
N LEU A 37 18.59 -19.87 -21.26
CA LEU A 37 18.90 -20.21 -19.87
C LEU A 37 18.54 -21.66 -19.55
N GLU A 38 17.33 -22.11 -19.89
CA GLU A 38 16.90 -23.50 -19.67
C GLU A 38 17.82 -24.51 -20.38
N ASN A 39 18.20 -24.23 -21.63
CA ASN A 39 19.14 -25.08 -22.35
C ASN A 39 20.51 -25.12 -21.68
N ILE A 40 21.00 -24.00 -21.14
CA ILE A 40 22.29 -23.93 -20.43
C ILE A 40 22.25 -24.73 -19.13
N LEU A 41 21.19 -24.56 -18.33
CA LEU A 41 20.98 -25.36 -17.12
C LEU A 41 21.00 -26.86 -17.45
N GLN A 42 20.37 -27.25 -18.55
CA GLN A 42 20.27 -28.65 -18.96
C GLN A 42 21.56 -29.20 -19.60
N ASP A 43 22.21 -28.46 -20.49
CA ASP A 43 23.34 -28.93 -21.30
C ASP A 43 24.69 -28.78 -20.58
N ASP A 44 24.90 -27.68 -19.88
CA ASP A 44 26.16 -27.37 -19.21
C ASP A 44 26.18 -27.88 -17.77
N TYR A 45 25.05 -27.81 -17.07
CA TYR A 45 24.94 -28.18 -15.65
C TYR A 45 24.17 -29.49 -15.41
N GLY A 46 23.42 -29.99 -16.40
CA GLY A 46 22.64 -31.22 -16.26
C GLY A 46 21.46 -31.11 -15.30
N LEU A 47 20.95 -29.90 -15.06
CA LEU A 47 19.88 -29.60 -14.11
C LEU A 47 18.61 -29.15 -14.84
N THR A 48 17.45 -29.54 -14.33
CA THR A 48 16.19 -28.86 -14.67
C THR A 48 16.10 -27.53 -13.90
N PRO A 49 15.23 -26.58 -14.31
CA PRO A 49 15.02 -25.34 -13.56
C PRO A 49 14.64 -25.59 -12.09
N GLU A 50 13.73 -26.53 -11.83
CA GLU A 50 13.34 -26.95 -10.47
C GLU A 50 14.55 -27.46 -9.65
N GLN A 51 15.43 -28.26 -10.27
CA GLN A 51 16.63 -28.77 -9.60
C GLN A 51 17.67 -27.68 -9.37
N HIS A 52 17.72 -26.68 -10.24
CA HIS A 52 18.58 -25.51 -10.05
C HIS A 52 18.05 -24.67 -8.89
N TYR A 53 16.75 -24.37 -8.84
CA TYR A 53 16.14 -23.67 -7.70
C TYR A 53 16.43 -24.39 -6.38
N ALA A 54 16.11 -25.68 -6.28
CA ALA A 54 16.24 -26.45 -5.05
C ALA A 54 17.70 -26.55 -4.54
N ARG A 55 18.68 -26.31 -5.40
CA ARG A 55 20.11 -26.43 -5.06
C ARG A 55 20.82 -25.08 -4.91
N TYR A 56 20.43 -24.10 -5.70
CA TYR A 56 21.13 -22.83 -5.85
C TYR A 56 20.17 -21.64 -5.82
N GLY A 57 19.03 -21.70 -6.52
CA GLY A 57 18.15 -20.53 -6.65
C GLY A 57 17.70 -19.93 -5.32
N TYR A 58 17.35 -20.76 -4.33
CA TYR A 58 16.96 -20.25 -3.00
C TYR A 58 18.10 -19.56 -2.23
N GLN A 59 19.37 -19.83 -2.59
CA GLN A 59 20.55 -19.18 -2.02
C GLN A 59 20.95 -17.92 -2.78
N GLU A 60 20.30 -17.68 -3.90
CA GLU A 60 20.45 -16.51 -4.76
C GLU A 60 19.23 -15.59 -4.57
N ASP A 61 18.50 -15.77 -3.46
CA ASP A 61 17.29 -15.03 -3.07
C ASP A 61 16.18 -15.04 -4.12
N LEU A 62 16.15 -16.09 -4.96
CA LEU A 62 15.10 -16.31 -5.94
C LEU A 62 13.97 -17.13 -5.33
N ALA A 63 12.73 -16.79 -5.68
CA ALA A 63 11.54 -17.53 -5.31
C ALA A 63 11.17 -18.63 -6.33
N PRO A 64 10.47 -19.70 -5.92
CA PRO A 64 10.02 -20.78 -6.80
C PRO A 64 8.73 -20.45 -7.57
N ASN A 65 8.00 -19.42 -7.16
CA ASN A 65 6.76 -18.89 -7.74
C ASN A 65 6.52 -17.47 -7.18
N ALA A 66 5.51 -16.77 -7.69
CA ALA A 66 5.21 -15.39 -7.32
C ALA A 66 4.67 -15.17 -5.88
N TYR A 67 4.30 -16.24 -5.18
CA TYR A 67 3.55 -16.21 -3.92
C TYR A 67 4.31 -16.88 -2.77
N PHE A 68 5.63 -16.96 -2.90
CA PHE A 68 6.50 -17.40 -1.81
C PHE A 68 7.66 -16.43 -1.70
N ASN A 69 7.78 -15.80 -0.54
CA ASN A 69 8.90 -14.95 -0.18
C ASN A 69 9.64 -15.63 0.98
N ALA A 70 10.94 -15.87 0.80
CA ALA A 70 11.73 -16.59 1.79
C ALA A 70 11.84 -15.83 3.12
N GLU A 71 12.03 -14.51 3.08
CA GLU A 71 12.19 -13.69 4.29
C GLU A 71 10.87 -13.55 5.04
N GLU A 72 9.80 -13.17 4.33
CA GLU A 72 8.46 -13.08 4.94
C GLU A 72 8.07 -14.42 5.57
N TYR A 73 8.31 -15.54 4.89
CA TYR A 73 8.03 -16.85 5.44
C TYR A 73 8.84 -17.14 6.74
N VAL A 74 10.13 -16.79 6.75
CA VAL A 74 10.99 -16.94 7.93
C VAL A 74 10.50 -16.05 9.08
N GLN A 75 10.08 -14.83 8.79
CA GLN A 75 9.57 -13.88 9.77
C GLN A 75 8.22 -14.33 10.36
N ALA A 76 7.31 -14.80 9.50
CA ALA A 76 6.05 -15.41 9.92
C ALA A 76 6.31 -16.65 10.80
N LYS A 77 7.30 -17.48 10.45
CA LYS A 77 7.70 -18.62 11.27
C LYS A 77 8.30 -18.21 12.61
N ALA A 78 9.09 -17.15 12.64
CA ALA A 78 9.69 -16.64 13.86
C ALA A 78 8.63 -16.10 14.82
N ARG A 79 7.63 -15.35 14.32
CA ARG A 79 6.45 -14.90 15.10
C ARG A 79 5.67 -16.09 15.66
N ASP A 80 5.38 -17.09 14.83
CA ASP A 80 4.72 -18.33 15.25
C ASP A 80 5.47 -19.04 16.39
N MET A 81 6.80 -19.06 16.31
CA MET A 81 7.65 -19.65 17.34
C MET A 81 7.63 -18.86 18.65
N VAL A 82 7.55 -17.52 18.61
CA VAL A 82 7.39 -16.70 19.82
C VAL A 82 6.08 -17.05 20.53
N ASP A 83 4.98 -17.16 19.80
CA ASP A 83 3.65 -17.45 20.38
C ASP A 83 3.55 -18.86 20.97
N LYS A 84 4.27 -19.82 20.40
CA LYS A 84 4.17 -21.25 20.77
C LYS A 84 5.29 -21.73 21.70
N THR A 85 6.29 -20.91 22.01
CA THR A 85 7.46 -21.31 22.82
C THR A 85 7.77 -20.32 23.95
N ASP A 86 8.87 -20.54 24.68
CA ASP A 86 9.34 -19.64 25.74
C ASP A 86 10.25 -18.51 25.20
N LEU A 87 10.36 -18.35 23.86
CA LEU A 87 11.17 -17.31 23.23
C LEU A 87 10.48 -15.96 23.36
N THR A 88 11.25 -14.89 23.60
CA THR A 88 10.69 -13.58 23.93
C THR A 88 10.75 -12.55 22.80
N THR A 89 11.50 -12.83 21.72
CA THR A 89 11.65 -11.90 20.59
C THR A 89 11.66 -12.65 19.25
N VAL A 90 11.16 -11.99 18.21
CA VAL A 90 11.14 -12.51 16.84
C VAL A 90 12.57 -12.74 16.33
N THR A 91 13.51 -11.82 16.59
CA THR A 91 14.93 -11.96 16.22
C THR A 91 15.58 -13.21 16.81
N GLU A 92 15.33 -13.51 18.10
CA GLU A 92 15.83 -14.73 18.74
C GLU A 92 15.21 -15.99 18.10
N ALA A 93 13.91 -15.94 17.78
CA ALA A 93 13.20 -17.03 17.14
C ALA A 93 13.68 -17.28 15.69
N ARG A 94 13.95 -16.23 14.91
CA ARG A 94 14.54 -16.31 13.56
C ARG A 94 15.90 -17.00 13.61
N GLY A 95 16.81 -16.52 14.46
CA GLY A 95 18.14 -17.14 14.59
C GLY A 95 18.08 -18.61 15.06
N GLU A 96 17.13 -18.95 15.92
CA GLU A 96 16.88 -20.34 16.36
C GLU A 96 16.27 -21.22 15.25
N PHE A 97 15.43 -20.65 14.38
CA PHE A 97 14.89 -21.31 13.20
C PHE A 97 16.01 -21.62 12.20
N GLU A 98 16.78 -20.62 11.79
CA GLU A 98 17.88 -20.74 10.81
C GLU A 98 18.98 -21.69 11.29
N ALA A 99 19.30 -21.66 12.59
CA ALA A 99 20.27 -22.58 13.18
C ALA A 99 19.83 -24.05 13.04
N ARG A 100 18.51 -24.31 13.09
CA ARG A 100 17.91 -25.64 12.95
C ARG A 100 17.67 -26.02 11.50
N TRP A 101 17.30 -25.07 10.65
CA TRP A 101 16.98 -25.26 9.24
C TRP A 101 17.94 -24.49 8.34
N GLN A 102 19.07 -25.12 8.01
CA GLN A 102 20.07 -24.57 7.09
C GLN A 102 19.78 -24.89 5.62
N GLY A 103 18.54 -25.28 5.32
CA GLY A 103 18.09 -25.74 4.01
C GLY A 103 17.22 -24.71 3.32
N ASN A 104 16.60 -25.11 2.21
CA ASN A 104 15.67 -24.26 1.47
C ASN A 104 14.44 -23.92 2.35
N PRO A 105 14.13 -22.63 2.63
CA PRO A 105 12.95 -22.25 3.39
C PRO A 105 11.64 -22.75 2.77
N TYR A 106 11.56 -22.84 1.45
CA TYR A 106 10.39 -23.39 0.76
C TYR A 106 10.17 -24.88 1.06
N GLU A 107 11.26 -25.65 1.21
CA GLU A 107 11.13 -27.04 1.66
C GLU A 107 10.59 -27.13 3.09
N HIS A 108 10.94 -26.17 3.96
CA HIS A 108 10.35 -26.09 5.30
C HIS A 108 8.86 -25.76 5.23
N TYR A 109 8.46 -24.80 4.38
CA TYR A 109 7.05 -24.49 4.16
C TYR A 109 6.26 -25.72 3.71
N LEU A 110 6.75 -26.43 2.68
CA LEU A 110 6.10 -27.62 2.14
C LEU A 110 6.01 -28.76 3.16
N GLN A 111 7.02 -28.91 4.02
CA GLN A 111 7.08 -30.01 4.97
C GLN A 111 6.34 -29.74 6.28
N TYR A 112 6.33 -28.48 6.72
CA TYR A 112 5.86 -28.08 8.04
C TYR A 112 4.99 -26.83 7.99
N GLY A 113 5.46 -25.74 7.37
CA GLY A 113 4.82 -24.43 7.44
C GLY A 113 3.33 -24.42 7.08
N ALA A 114 2.95 -25.03 5.97
CA ALA A 114 1.56 -25.11 5.54
C ALA A 114 0.65 -25.82 6.57
N SER A 115 1.16 -26.86 7.24
CA SER A 115 0.41 -27.59 8.27
C SER A 115 0.37 -26.87 9.62
N GLU A 116 1.28 -25.92 9.83
CA GLU A 116 1.34 -25.07 11.02
C GLU A 116 0.46 -23.82 10.89
N GLY A 117 -0.12 -23.58 9.69
CA GLY A 117 -0.94 -22.42 9.38
C GLY A 117 -0.13 -21.16 9.08
N ILE A 118 1.13 -21.31 8.63
CA ILE A 118 2.02 -20.18 8.38
C ILE A 118 1.91 -19.77 6.90
N ASN A 119 1.64 -18.50 6.65
CA ASN A 119 1.54 -17.95 5.31
C ASN A 119 2.91 -17.99 4.59
N PRO A 120 2.95 -18.33 3.29
CA PRO A 120 4.19 -18.39 2.49
C PRO A 120 4.75 -17.01 2.10
N SER A 121 3.94 -15.96 2.16
CA SER A 121 4.27 -14.54 1.91
C SER A 121 3.09 -13.67 2.32
N ASN A 122 3.26 -12.35 2.36
CA ASN A 122 2.16 -11.38 2.49
C ASN A 122 1.24 -11.42 1.25
N ALA A 123 1.77 -11.74 0.07
CA ALA A 123 0.97 -11.89 -1.15
C ALA A 123 0.07 -13.16 -1.20
N PHE A 124 0.01 -13.96 -0.11
CA PHE A 124 -0.80 -15.18 -0.10
C PHE A 124 -1.24 -15.59 1.32
N ASP A 125 -2.50 -15.35 1.64
CA ASP A 125 -3.18 -15.80 2.84
C ASP A 125 -3.71 -17.23 2.65
N ALA A 126 -3.07 -18.18 3.34
CA ALA A 126 -3.46 -19.59 3.28
C ALA A 126 -4.84 -19.85 3.89
N SER A 127 -5.24 -19.10 4.92
CA SER A 127 -6.52 -19.27 5.61
C SER A 127 -7.68 -18.76 4.77
N ALA A 128 -7.54 -17.56 4.20
CA ALA A 128 -8.51 -16.99 3.26
C ALA A 128 -8.65 -17.89 2.02
N TYR A 129 -7.54 -18.42 1.50
CA TYR A 129 -7.58 -19.34 0.37
C TYR A 129 -8.37 -20.64 0.65
N TYR A 130 -8.27 -21.20 1.85
CA TYR A 130 -9.08 -22.36 2.20
C TYR A 130 -10.57 -22.05 2.32
N ALA A 131 -10.93 -20.83 2.75
CA ALA A 131 -12.32 -20.37 2.78
C ALA A 131 -12.86 -20.23 1.36
N GLU A 132 -12.14 -19.54 0.47
CA GLU A 132 -12.51 -19.41 -0.94
C GLU A 132 -12.64 -20.78 -1.62
N LYS A 133 -11.72 -21.71 -1.34
CA LYS A 133 -11.81 -23.09 -1.87
C LYS A 133 -13.03 -23.84 -1.37
N LEU A 134 -13.42 -23.65 -0.11
CA LEU A 134 -14.65 -24.24 0.44
C LEU A 134 -15.87 -23.71 -0.31
N ASP A 135 -15.93 -22.39 -0.49
CA ASP A 135 -17.04 -21.73 -1.17
C ASP A 135 -17.17 -22.20 -2.61
N ALA A 136 -16.05 -22.32 -3.34
CA ALA A 136 -16.03 -22.88 -4.68
C ALA A 136 -16.57 -24.33 -4.72
N LEU A 137 -16.17 -25.17 -3.77
CA LEU A 137 -16.64 -26.56 -3.68
C LEU A 137 -18.12 -26.67 -3.31
N GLN A 138 -18.65 -25.74 -2.52
CA GLN A 138 -20.06 -25.69 -2.13
C GLN A 138 -20.96 -25.11 -3.24
N ASN A 139 -20.42 -24.24 -4.09
CA ASN A 139 -21.15 -23.60 -5.18
C ASN A 139 -21.04 -24.35 -6.53
N ASP A 140 -20.05 -25.24 -6.71
CA ASP A 140 -19.98 -26.10 -7.89
C ASP A 140 -21.08 -27.18 -7.86
N PRO A 141 -22.01 -27.23 -8.84
CA PRO A 141 -23.06 -28.24 -8.90
C PRO A 141 -22.59 -29.71 -8.87
N GLU A 142 -21.34 -29.99 -9.26
CA GLU A 142 -20.77 -31.34 -9.22
C GLU A 142 -20.34 -31.77 -7.80
N THR A 143 -19.98 -30.82 -6.93
CA THR A 143 -19.46 -31.09 -5.58
C THR A 143 -20.36 -30.59 -4.45
N ALA A 144 -21.33 -29.71 -4.73
CA ALA A 144 -22.20 -29.07 -3.74
C ALA A 144 -22.88 -30.06 -2.78
N ASP A 145 -23.41 -31.18 -3.28
CA ASP A 145 -24.07 -32.21 -2.45
C ASP A 145 -23.09 -32.89 -1.45
N GLU A 146 -21.83 -33.09 -1.86
CA GLU A 146 -20.79 -33.72 -1.02
C GLU A 146 -20.21 -32.73 0.00
N TRP A 147 -20.12 -31.46 -0.38
CA TRP A 147 -19.51 -30.40 0.41
C TRP A 147 -20.51 -29.57 1.22
N SER A 148 -21.81 -29.82 1.05
CA SER A 148 -22.86 -29.26 1.88
C SER A 148 -22.65 -29.59 3.36
N GLY A 149 -22.42 -28.56 4.18
CA GLY A 149 -22.20 -28.67 5.62
C GLY A 149 -20.80 -29.12 6.04
N LYS A 150 -19.83 -29.16 5.11
CA LYS A 150 -18.39 -29.28 5.43
C LYS A 150 -17.82 -27.93 5.84
N SER A 151 -16.72 -27.96 6.60
CA SER A 151 -16.01 -26.75 7.03
C SER A 151 -14.67 -26.59 6.34
N VAL A 152 -14.00 -25.46 6.60
CA VAL A 152 -12.62 -25.20 6.17
C VAL A 152 -11.67 -26.31 6.65
N ASP A 153 -11.84 -26.83 7.86
CA ASP A 153 -11.06 -27.97 8.37
C ASP A 153 -11.17 -29.22 7.48
N ASP A 154 -12.35 -29.46 6.87
CA ASP A 154 -12.53 -30.57 5.94
C ASP A 154 -11.73 -30.35 4.64
N VAL A 155 -11.61 -29.10 4.16
CA VAL A 155 -10.78 -28.74 3.00
C VAL A 155 -9.31 -28.94 3.33
N GLN A 156 -8.85 -28.42 4.48
CA GLN A 156 -7.47 -28.61 4.94
C GLN A 156 -7.12 -30.10 5.07
N GLN A 157 -8.02 -30.91 5.63
CA GLN A 157 -7.82 -32.36 5.72
C GLN A 157 -7.79 -33.03 4.34
N ALA A 158 -8.62 -32.60 3.39
CA ALA A 158 -8.59 -33.11 2.02
C ALA A 158 -7.26 -32.79 1.32
N PHE A 159 -6.72 -31.59 1.53
CA PHE A 159 -5.41 -31.18 1.02
C PHE A 159 -4.29 -32.02 1.65
N ALA A 160 -4.33 -32.20 2.98
CA ALA A 160 -3.38 -33.05 3.69
C ALA A 160 -3.43 -34.52 3.21
N ASP A 161 -4.62 -35.07 2.97
CA ASP A 161 -4.80 -36.44 2.44
C ASP A 161 -4.30 -36.57 0.99
N ALA A 162 -4.40 -35.50 0.20
CA ALA A 162 -3.85 -35.40 -1.16
C ALA A 162 -2.34 -35.10 -1.18
N GLY A 163 -1.75 -34.72 -0.04
CA GLY A 163 -0.37 -34.28 0.06
C GLY A 163 -0.12 -32.94 -0.64
N LEU A 164 -1.09 -32.03 -0.60
CA LEU A 164 -1.03 -30.70 -1.18
C LEU A 164 -0.96 -29.63 -0.09
N THR A 165 -0.12 -28.61 -0.28
CA THR A 165 -0.21 -27.31 0.40
C THR A 165 -1.23 -26.37 -0.27
N PRO A 166 -1.73 -25.32 0.40
CA PRO A 166 -2.67 -24.37 -0.20
C PRO A 166 -2.05 -23.61 -1.37
N LEU A 167 -0.88 -23.01 -1.16
CA LEU A 167 -0.08 -22.39 -2.23
C LEU A 167 0.20 -23.36 -3.38
N GLY A 168 0.59 -24.59 -3.05
CA GLY A 168 0.92 -25.58 -4.05
C GLY A 168 -0.29 -26.10 -4.84
N HIS A 169 -1.51 -25.97 -4.31
CA HIS A 169 -2.74 -26.21 -5.04
C HIS A 169 -3.08 -24.99 -5.91
N PHE A 170 -2.98 -23.77 -5.37
CA PHE A 170 -3.23 -22.53 -6.12
C PHE A 170 -2.35 -22.44 -7.38
N VAL A 171 -1.02 -22.59 -7.24
CA VAL A 171 -0.10 -22.54 -8.40
C VAL A 171 -0.41 -23.63 -9.43
N ALA A 172 -0.99 -24.76 -9.02
CA ALA A 172 -1.27 -25.88 -9.92
C ALA A 172 -2.65 -25.81 -10.59
N TYR A 173 -3.66 -25.26 -9.91
CA TYR A 173 -5.06 -25.36 -10.30
C TYR A 173 -5.88 -24.08 -10.10
N GLY A 174 -5.37 -23.07 -9.40
CA GLY A 174 -6.08 -21.85 -9.03
C GLY A 174 -6.74 -21.16 -10.22
N ASP A 175 -5.96 -20.91 -11.28
CA ASP A 175 -6.46 -20.33 -12.52
C ASP A 175 -7.54 -21.18 -13.21
N GLU A 176 -7.36 -22.50 -13.24
CA GLU A 176 -8.31 -23.43 -13.88
C GLU A 176 -9.64 -23.51 -13.11
N GLU A 177 -9.58 -23.31 -11.80
CA GLU A 177 -10.71 -23.34 -10.88
C GLU A 177 -11.29 -21.94 -10.61
N ASN A 178 -10.73 -20.89 -11.21
CA ASN A 178 -11.13 -19.49 -11.02
C ASN A 178 -11.10 -19.08 -9.54
N LEU A 179 -10.03 -19.47 -8.85
CA LEU A 179 -9.72 -19.05 -7.49
C LEU A 179 -8.69 -17.91 -7.52
N THR A 180 -8.67 -17.10 -6.48
CA THR A 180 -7.72 -16.01 -6.30
C THR A 180 -6.54 -16.41 -5.41
N ALA A 181 -5.48 -15.60 -5.43
CA ALA A 181 -4.45 -15.60 -4.39
C ALA A 181 -4.78 -14.46 -3.43
N PRO A 182 -5.61 -14.69 -2.39
CA PRO A 182 -5.92 -13.64 -1.43
C PRO A 182 -4.64 -13.20 -0.74
N GLU A 183 -4.43 -11.90 -0.61
CA GLU A 183 -3.31 -11.34 0.13
C GLU A 183 -3.59 -11.38 1.64
N VAL A 184 -2.51 -11.41 2.42
CA VAL A 184 -2.59 -11.27 3.87
C VAL A 184 -3.05 -9.83 4.16
N PRO A 185 -4.01 -9.61 5.08
CA PRO A 185 -4.43 -8.26 5.42
C PRO A 185 -3.28 -7.46 6.02
N ALA A 186 -3.18 -6.16 5.68
CA ALA A 186 -2.10 -5.28 6.14
C ALA A 186 -1.85 -5.26 7.67
N GLY A 187 -2.86 -5.58 8.48
CA GLY A 187 -2.73 -5.70 9.94
C GLY A 187 -2.08 -7.00 10.44
N GLU A 188 -1.98 -8.02 9.57
CA GLU A 188 -1.42 -9.35 9.84
C GLU A 188 -0.09 -9.60 9.09
N ASP A 189 0.27 -8.70 8.18
CA ASP A 189 1.51 -8.76 7.41
C ASP A 189 2.76 -8.83 8.28
N VAL A 190 3.75 -9.54 7.74
CA VAL A 190 5.09 -9.57 8.31
C VAL A 190 5.98 -8.59 7.55
N PRO A 191 6.81 -7.80 8.27
CA PRO A 191 7.90 -7.06 7.66
C PRO A 191 8.64 -7.91 6.65
N GLY A 192 8.69 -7.44 5.41
CA GLY A 192 9.71 -7.89 4.46
C GLY A 192 11.08 -7.38 4.91
N GLU A 193 12.15 -7.79 4.22
CA GLU A 193 13.46 -7.14 4.38
C GLU A 193 13.28 -5.63 4.09
N GLY A 194 13.31 -4.81 5.15
CA GLY A 194 13.02 -3.37 5.13
C GLY A 194 12.15 -2.84 6.29
N ASP A 195 11.40 -3.70 6.99
CA ASP A 195 10.36 -3.26 7.96
C ASP A 195 10.62 -3.65 9.44
N GLU A 196 11.85 -4.02 9.83
CA GLU A 196 12.15 -4.33 11.25
C GLU A 196 12.28 -3.04 12.09
N GLN A 197 11.14 -2.53 12.61
CA GLN A 197 11.17 -1.52 13.67
C GLN A 197 12.02 -2.00 14.87
N PRO A 198 12.92 -1.17 15.42
CA PRO A 198 13.67 -1.52 16.61
C PRO A 198 12.72 -1.59 17.82
N PRO A 199 12.97 -2.50 18.78
CA PRO A 199 12.14 -2.60 19.98
C PRO A 199 12.18 -1.28 20.76
N THR A 200 10.99 -0.77 21.07
CA THR A 200 10.81 0.37 21.98
C THR A 200 11.21 0.00 23.41
N ASP A 201 12.45 0.32 23.80
CA ASP A 201 12.91 0.21 25.19
C ASP A 201 12.34 1.35 26.06
N GLY A 202 11.35 0.98 26.86
CA GLY A 202 10.94 1.73 28.04
C GLY A 202 11.85 1.44 29.25
N GLY A 203 12.83 2.33 29.46
CA GLY A 203 13.19 2.80 30.80
C GLY A 203 14.21 1.99 31.61
N GLY A 204 15.48 2.37 31.43
CA GLY A 204 16.61 2.43 32.37
C GLY A 204 16.57 1.75 33.75
N GLU A 205 17.65 1.01 34.05
CA GLU A 205 18.54 1.24 35.20
C GLU A 205 19.94 0.63 34.92
N GLU A 206 21.02 1.42 35.02
CA GLU A 206 22.40 0.89 35.18
C GLU A 206 22.52 0.08 36.48
N PRO A 207 23.28 -1.04 36.54
CA PRO A 207 24.63 -0.99 37.14
C PRO A 207 25.57 -2.17 36.71
N PRO A 208 26.75 -2.38 37.33
CA PRO A 208 27.94 -1.51 37.42
C PRO A 208 29.20 -2.18 36.81
N THR A 209 30.21 -1.34 36.55
CA THR A 209 31.62 -1.71 36.37
C THR A 209 32.27 -2.25 37.66
N ASP A 210 32.99 -3.38 37.60
CA ASP A 210 34.22 -3.65 38.36
C ASP A 210 35.00 -4.87 37.79
N GLY A 211 36.33 -4.76 37.75
CA GLY A 211 37.15 -5.89 38.21
C GLY A 211 38.09 -6.63 37.25
N GLY A 212 39.06 -5.92 36.66
CA GLY A 212 40.50 -6.24 36.68
C GLY A 212 41.05 -7.67 36.46
N GLY A 213 42.02 -7.74 35.53
CA GLY A 213 43.32 -8.43 35.74
C GLY A 213 43.44 -9.85 35.19
N GLU A 214 44.27 -10.08 34.16
CA GLU A 214 45.73 -10.26 34.25
C GLU A 214 46.26 -10.79 32.89
N GLU A 215 47.24 -10.09 32.32
CA GLU A 215 48.13 -10.64 31.28
C GLU A 215 49.05 -11.72 31.86
N PRO A 216 49.47 -12.71 31.05
CA PRO A 216 50.76 -13.35 31.23
C PRO A 216 51.72 -13.09 30.04
N PRO A 217 53.04 -13.22 30.27
CA PRO A 217 54.08 -12.52 29.52
C PRO A 217 54.66 -13.30 28.31
N THR A 218 55.41 -12.53 27.53
CA THR A 218 56.29 -12.85 26.40
C THR A 218 57.48 -13.78 26.71
N ASP A 219 57.91 -14.61 25.74
CA ASP A 219 59.33 -14.92 25.43
C ASP A 219 59.51 -15.64 24.07
N GLY A 220 60.56 -15.23 23.33
CA GLY A 220 61.35 -16.03 22.38
C GLY A 220 60.97 -15.84 20.91
N GLY A 221 61.67 -15.08 20.04
CA GLY A 221 63.11 -14.83 19.97
C GLY A 221 63.79 -15.80 18.99
N GLY A 222 64.19 -15.33 17.80
CA GLY A 222 65.29 -15.98 17.05
C GLY A 222 65.22 -16.01 15.51
N GLU A 223 65.88 -15.02 14.91
CA GLU A 223 66.84 -15.13 13.77
C GLU A 223 66.37 -15.40 12.32
N GLU A 224 66.44 -14.35 11.49
CA GLU A 224 67.00 -14.37 10.11
C GLU A 224 68.51 -14.72 10.16
N PRO A 225 69.18 -15.32 9.13
CA PRO A 225 69.39 -14.70 7.78
C PRO A 225 69.70 -15.73 6.62
N PRO A 226 70.37 -15.39 5.47
CA PRO A 226 70.00 -14.47 4.39
C PRO A 226 70.20 -15.04 2.94
N THR A 227 70.08 -14.14 1.95
CA THR A 227 70.86 -13.97 0.68
C THR A 227 70.39 -14.51 -0.68
N ASP A 228 70.24 -13.52 -1.58
CA ASP A 228 70.81 -13.35 -2.94
C ASP A 228 70.13 -14.00 -4.15
N GLY A 229 69.95 -13.17 -5.18
CA GLY A 229 69.43 -13.54 -6.49
C GLY A 229 69.18 -12.35 -7.41
N GLY A 230 70.12 -11.40 -7.50
CA GLY A 230 70.11 -10.38 -8.56
C GLY A 230 70.35 -11.00 -9.95
N GLY A 231 69.58 -10.56 -10.94
CA GLY A 231 69.76 -10.91 -12.35
C GLY A 231 69.12 -9.87 -13.25
N GLU A 232 69.94 -8.93 -13.74
CA GLU A 232 69.60 -8.08 -14.88
C GLU A 232 70.02 -8.75 -16.20
N GLU A 233 69.17 -8.64 -17.24
CA GLU A 233 69.57 -8.50 -18.65
C GLU A 233 68.47 -7.70 -19.44
N PRO A 234 68.80 -7.07 -20.59
CA PRO A 234 68.37 -5.70 -20.96
C PRO A 234 67.34 -5.66 -22.14
N PRO A 235 66.97 -4.48 -22.71
CA PRO A 235 65.64 -4.20 -23.24
C PRO A 235 65.43 -4.61 -24.70
N THR A 236 64.16 -4.79 -25.08
CA THR A 236 63.71 -4.72 -26.47
C THR A 236 62.76 -3.55 -26.65
N ASP A 237 63.21 -2.56 -27.43
CA ASP A 237 62.34 -1.58 -28.07
C ASP A 237 61.49 -2.26 -29.15
N GLY A 238 60.25 -1.79 -29.26
CA GLY A 238 59.33 -2.15 -30.32
C GLY A 238 58.16 -1.19 -30.29
N GLY A 239 58.40 0.06 -30.69
CA GLY A 239 57.37 1.07 -30.84
C GLY A 239 56.30 0.64 -31.85
N GLY A 240 55.05 0.78 -31.42
CA GLY A 240 53.85 0.83 -32.25
C GLY A 240 52.88 1.74 -31.52
N GLU A 241 52.81 3.00 -31.95
CA GLU A 241 51.77 3.91 -31.49
C GLU A 241 50.44 3.49 -32.15
N GLU A 242 49.52 3.00 -31.34
CA GLU A 242 48.09 3.11 -31.59
C GLU A 242 47.56 4.25 -30.71
N PRO A 243 46.64 5.10 -31.23
CA PRO A 243 46.10 6.22 -30.47
C PRO A 243 45.32 5.69 -29.26
N PRO A 244 45.34 6.35 -28.09
CA PRO A 244 44.45 5.98 -27.01
C PRO A 244 43.01 6.17 -27.51
N THR A 245 42.27 5.08 -27.58
CA THR A 245 40.81 5.08 -27.53
C THR A 245 40.44 5.25 -26.07
N ASP A 246 40.13 6.47 -25.68
CA ASP A 246 39.53 6.85 -24.40
C ASP A 246 38.04 6.51 -24.38
N GLY A 247 37.75 5.21 -24.37
CA GLY A 247 36.50 4.68 -23.82
C GLY A 247 36.82 4.05 -22.48
N GLY A 248 37.37 4.87 -21.56
CA GLY A 248 37.79 4.42 -20.23
C GLY A 248 36.61 3.86 -19.48
N ASP A 249 36.64 2.55 -19.27
CA ASP A 249 36.16 1.92 -18.06
C ASP A 249 36.88 2.62 -16.89
N ASP A 250 36.18 3.56 -16.25
CA ASP A 250 36.74 4.48 -15.26
C ASP A 250 36.54 3.93 -13.85
N THR A 251 37.08 2.73 -13.61
CA THR A 251 37.17 2.16 -12.28
C THR A 251 38.19 2.99 -11.48
N ILE A 252 37.70 3.86 -10.60
CA ILE A 252 38.55 4.52 -9.60
C ILE A 252 39.13 3.42 -8.70
N THR A 253 40.46 3.31 -8.65
CA THR A 253 41.13 2.33 -7.79
C THR A 253 41.21 2.83 -6.35
N ASP A 254 41.29 1.94 -5.36
CA ASP A 254 41.36 2.33 -3.94
C ASP A 254 42.52 3.30 -3.63
N ASP A 255 43.63 3.20 -4.35
CA ASP A 255 44.78 4.12 -4.21
C ASP A 255 44.50 5.55 -4.69
N GLU A 256 43.41 5.76 -5.44
CA GLU A 256 42.93 7.06 -5.93
C GLU A 256 41.81 7.65 -5.06
N ILE A 257 41.45 6.98 -3.96
CA ILE A 257 40.41 7.40 -3.00
C ILE A 257 41.07 7.93 -1.72
N LEU A 258 40.68 9.14 -1.32
CA LEU A 258 41.02 9.68 -0.01
C LEU A 258 40.00 9.18 1.02
N GLU A 259 40.44 8.23 1.86
CA GLU A 259 39.64 7.66 2.95
C GLU A 259 39.54 8.60 4.15
N VAL A 260 38.30 8.81 4.62
CA VAL A 260 37.97 9.65 5.76
C VAL A 260 37.03 8.87 6.68
N ASP A 261 37.55 8.40 7.81
CA ASP A 261 36.76 7.68 8.81
C ASP A 261 36.36 8.59 9.99
N GLY A 262 35.28 8.20 10.69
CA GLY A 262 34.76 8.95 11.86
C GLY A 262 35.73 9.06 13.04
N GLN A 263 36.84 8.30 13.05
CA GLN A 263 37.87 8.39 14.09
C GLN A 263 38.94 9.45 13.77
N ASN A 264 39.09 9.84 12.49
CA ASN A 264 40.14 10.72 12.00
C ASN A 264 39.67 12.14 11.63
N LEU A 265 38.36 12.42 11.64
CA LEU A 265 37.85 13.77 11.41
C LEU A 265 38.01 14.64 12.67
N ALA A 266 39.04 15.48 12.71
CA ALA A 266 39.12 16.53 13.73
C ALA A 266 38.03 17.58 13.50
N SER A 267 37.46 18.15 14.57
CA SER A 267 36.48 19.23 14.44
C SER A 267 37.05 20.38 13.59
N SER A 268 36.36 20.73 12.49
CA SER A 268 36.76 21.67 11.42
C SER A 268 37.83 21.23 10.40
N TYR A 269 37.87 19.95 10.00
CA TYR A 269 38.76 19.52 8.91
C TYR A 269 38.27 20.03 7.53
N ASP A 270 39.04 20.91 6.90
CA ASP A 270 38.78 21.43 5.55
C ASP A 270 39.72 20.76 4.54
N PHE A 271 39.19 20.30 3.42
CA PHE A 271 39.98 19.72 2.32
C PHE A 271 40.32 20.82 1.30
N ASN A 272 41.60 21.00 1.01
CA ASN A 272 42.04 21.94 -0.03
C ASN A 272 42.69 21.26 -1.24
N ALA A 273 42.83 22.01 -2.34
CA ALA A 273 43.38 21.52 -3.61
C ALA A 273 44.74 20.81 -3.49
N ALA A 274 45.56 21.12 -2.48
CA ALA A 274 46.86 20.47 -2.29
C ALA A 274 46.75 19.12 -1.58
N GLU A 275 45.67 18.89 -0.83
CA GLU A 275 45.36 17.61 -0.18
C GLU A 275 44.64 16.65 -1.11
N LEU A 276 43.90 17.20 -2.07
CA LEU A 276 43.25 16.45 -3.15
C LEU A 276 44.17 16.18 -4.35
N ASP A 277 45.40 16.69 -4.35
CA ASP A 277 46.37 16.49 -5.44
C ASP A 277 46.75 15.00 -5.55
N GLY A 278 46.24 14.33 -6.58
CA GLY A 278 46.45 12.90 -6.83
C GLY A 278 45.29 12.00 -6.44
N TYR A 279 44.23 12.52 -5.81
CA TYR A 279 43.00 11.79 -5.53
C TYR A 279 41.90 12.14 -6.54
N ARG A 280 41.15 11.12 -6.93
CA ARG A 280 40.00 11.24 -7.83
C ARG A 280 38.68 11.16 -7.07
N ALA A 281 38.69 10.67 -5.84
CA ALA A 281 37.53 10.67 -4.98
C ALA A 281 37.86 10.89 -3.49
N ILE A 282 36.85 11.24 -2.73
CA ILE A 282 36.87 11.22 -1.26
C ILE A 282 35.81 10.24 -0.80
N ARG A 283 36.12 9.38 0.17
CA ARG A 283 35.16 8.48 0.80
C ARG A 283 35.04 8.80 2.28
N PHE A 284 33.84 9.19 2.70
CA PHE A 284 33.47 9.33 4.10
C PHE A 284 32.78 8.03 4.55
N SER A 285 33.30 7.41 5.61
CA SER A 285 32.74 6.17 6.13
C SER A 285 32.58 6.25 7.64
N ASN A 286 31.37 5.94 8.13
CA ASN A 286 31.04 5.99 9.56
C ASN A 286 31.35 7.35 10.19
N VAL A 287 31.10 8.43 9.45
CA VAL A 287 31.36 9.81 9.90
C VAL A 287 30.06 10.42 10.41
N ASP A 288 30.01 10.70 11.70
CA ASP A 288 28.92 11.45 12.34
C ASP A 288 29.48 12.76 12.90
N THR A 289 29.15 13.88 12.24
CA THR A 289 29.62 15.21 12.62
C THR A 289 28.58 16.29 12.39
N THR A 290 28.53 17.24 13.32
CA THR A 290 27.70 18.46 13.20
C THR A 290 28.46 19.65 12.61
N ASP A 291 29.79 19.54 12.48
CA ASP A 291 30.62 20.55 11.82
C ASP A 291 30.51 20.42 10.29
N THR A 292 30.44 21.55 9.59
CA THR A 292 30.50 21.57 8.13
C THR A 292 31.91 21.29 7.63
N VAL A 293 32.05 20.31 6.74
CA VAL A 293 33.28 19.96 6.04
C VAL A 293 33.36 20.79 4.76
N ASN A 294 34.36 21.67 4.67
CA ASN A 294 34.59 22.45 3.45
C ASN A 294 35.47 21.66 2.48
N ILE A 295 35.02 21.55 1.22
CA ILE A 295 35.76 20.89 0.14
C ILE A 295 36.07 21.95 -0.93
N ASP A 296 37.32 22.42 -0.92
CA ASP A 296 37.83 23.45 -1.84
C ASP A 296 38.41 22.83 -3.12
N ASN A 297 37.97 23.31 -4.28
CA ASN A 297 38.46 22.93 -5.62
C ASN A 297 38.23 21.45 -5.99
N LEU A 298 37.04 20.93 -5.68
CA LEU A 298 36.57 19.68 -6.25
C LEU A 298 36.36 19.87 -7.76
N GLY A 299 37.05 19.07 -8.58
CA GLY A 299 36.89 19.09 -10.04
C GLY A 299 35.60 18.39 -10.48
N ALA A 300 35.17 18.65 -11.72
CA ALA A 300 33.96 18.03 -12.30
C ALA A 300 34.01 16.49 -12.33
N ASP A 301 35.21 15.93 -12.45
CA ASP A 301 35.43 14.48 -12.58
C ASP A 301 35.65 13.80 -11.23
N ASN A 302 35.56 14.54 -10.13
CA ASN A 302 35.73 13.98 -8.80
C ASN A 302 34.44 13.32 -8.33
N ARG A 303 34.58 12.22 -7.59
CA ARG A 303 33.47 11.56 -6.89
C ARG A 303 33.56 11.77 -5.40
N LEU A 304 32.41 11.78 -4.76
CA LEU A 304 32.29 11.86 -3.32
C LEU A 304 31.40 10.71 -2.85
N TYR A 305 31.97 9.81 -2.04
CA TYR A 305 31.24 8.71 -1.44
C TYR A 305 30.93 9.02 0.02
N THR A 306 29.70 8.77 0.46
CA THR A 306 29.32 8.74 1.88
C THR A 306 28.67 7.40 2.20
N VAL A 307 29.19 6.73 3.22
CA VAL A 307 28.73 5.40 3.66
C VAL A 307 28.49 5.45 5.17
N ASP A 308 27.28 5.10 5.62
CA ASP A 308 26.88 5.08 7.03
C ASP A 308 27.25 6.38 7.76
N SER A 309 26.99 7.53 7.13
CA SER A 309 27.51 8.82 7.58
C SER A 309 26.44 9.89 7.69
N ALA A 310 26.54 10.73 8.72
CA ALA A 310 25.73 11.93 8.92
C ALA A 310 26.66 13.16 8.95
N LEU A 311 26.65 13.98 7.90
CA LEU A 311 27.54 15.15 7.81
C LEU A 311 27.01 16.29 6.94
N ALA A 312 27.53 17.49 7.20
CA ALA A 312 27.31 18.66 6.36
C ALA A 312 28.53 18.92 5.46
N LEU A 313 28.29 19.14 4.18
CA LEU A 313 29.31 19.39 3.15
C LEU A 313 29.13 20.77 2.56
N ASN A 314 30.23 21.48 2.39
CA ASN A 314 30.27 22.74 1.65
C ASN A 314 31.21 22.60 0.46
N ILE A 315 30.66 22.59 -0.75
CA ILE A 315 31.41 22.33 -1.98
C ILE A 315 31.67 23.64 -2.73
N ALA A 316 32.95 23.87 -3.03
CA ALA A 316 33.45 25.04 -3.75
C ALA A 316 33.71 24.77 -5.24
N ALA A 317 32.76 24.13 -5.93
CA ALA A 317 32.94 23.72 -7.31
C ALA A 317 32.20 24.62 -8.31
N ALA A 318 32.74 24.75 -9.53
CA ALA A 318 32.08 25.40 -10.67
C ALA A 318 31.25 24.43 -11.55
N SER A 319 31.26 23.15 -11.19
CA SER A 319 30.58 22.02 -11.86
C SER A 319 30.56 20.87 -10.85
N ALA A 320 29.41 20.23 -10.62
CA ALA A 320 29.25 19.27 -9.53
C ALA A 320 30.12 18.02 -9.71
N ALA A 321 30.63 17.54 -8.58
CA ALA A 321 31.08 16.17 -8.41
C ALA A 321 29.86 15.25 -8.34
N GLN A 322 30.03 14.01 -8.78
CA GLN A 322 29.05 12.96 -8.51
C GLN A 322 29.07 12.64 -7.01
N LEU A 323 27.88 12.64 -6.39
CA LEU A 323 27.68 12.32 -4.98
C LEU A 323 27.05 10.92 -4.86
N ASP A 324 27.81 9.99 -4.31
CA ASP A 324 27.39 8.62 -4.09
C ASP A 324 27.02 8.44 -2.62
N LEU A 325 25.77 8.06 -2.35
CA LEU A 325 25.21 7.91 -1.01
C LEU A 325 24.91 6.44 -0.73
N THR A 326 25.24 5.99 0.48
CA THR A 326 24.87 4.67 1.00
C THR A 326 24.52 4.86 2.48
N ASN A 327 23.26 4.65 2.84
CA ASN A 327 22.75 4.78 4.22
C ASN A 327 23.28 6.05 4.92
N SER A 328 23.15 7.21 4.26
CA SER A 328 23.80 8.45 4.71
C SER A 328 22.86 9.65 4.70
N ASP A 329 23.01 10.50 5.71
CA ASP A 329 22.34 11.79 5.85
C ASP A 329 23.32 12.92 5.52
N VAL A 330 23.16 13.54 4.36
CA VAL A 330 24.07 14.56 3.86
C VAL A 330 23.35 15.89 3.71
N THR A 331 23.83 16.92 4.40
CA THR A 331 23.43 18.30 4.10
C THR A 331 24.43 18.94 3.17
N LEU A 332 23.99 19.44 2.01
CA LEU A 332 24.85 20.04 1.00
C LEU A 332 24.68 21.55 0.91
N PHE A 333 25.79 22.28 0.94
CA PHE A 333 25.87 23.73 0.75
C PHE A 333 26.80 24.09 -0.41
N GLY A 334 26.45 25.16 -1.14
CA GLY A 334 27.35 25.84 -2.07
C GLY A 334 28.19 26.94 -1.38
N GLN A 335 29.40 27.20 -1.88
CA GLN A 335 30.31 28.19 -1.28
C GLN A 335 29.88 29.66 -1.45
N GLN A 336 30.10 30.45 -0.39
CA GLN A 336 30.07 31.92 -0.34
C GLN A 336 28.71 32.62 -0.56
N ASP A 337 27.59 32.02 -0.16
CA ASP A 337 26.23 32.59 -0.33
C ASP A 337 25.89 32.96 -1.80
N THR A 338 26.67 32.43 -2.76
CA THR A 338 26.42 32.57 -4.19
C THR A 338 25.98 31.21 -4.72
N PRO A 339 24.86 31.12 -5.46
CA PRO A 339 24.46 29.86 -6.09
C PRO A 339 25.55 29.42 -7.07
N VAL A 340 26.13 28.24 -6.84
CA VAL A 340 27.29 27.74 -7.62
C VAL A 340 27.03 26.42 -8.34
N LEU A 341 26.00 25.66 -7.96
CA LEU A 341 25.65 24.38 -8.57
C LEU A 341 24.51 24.58 -9.58
N GLU A 342 24.81 24.45 -10.87
CA GLU A 342 23.81 24.45 -11.94
C GLU A 342 23.26 23.04 -12.20
N THR A 343 24.08 22.02 -11.97
CA THR A 343 23.76 20.59 -12.12
C THR A 343 24.27 19.81 -10.92
N LEU A 344 23.62 18.68 -10.59
CA LEU A 344 24.06 17.74 -9.55
C LEU A 344 23.72 16.31 -9.99
N ASP A 345 24.70 15.41 -9.93
CA ASP A 345 24.49 13.97 -10.17
C ASP A 345 24.61 13.22 -8.84
N VAL A 346 23.59 12.44 -8.49
CA VAL A 346 23.54 11.65 -7.26
C VAL A 346 23.34 10.18 -7.60
N VAL A 347 24.10 9.30 -6.96
CA VAL A 347 23.90 7.85 -7.02
C VAL A 347 23.60 7.34 -5.63
N THR A 348 22.50 6.61 -5.46
CA THR A 348 22.17 5.94 -4.21
C THR A 348 22.42 4.45 -4.32
N GLN A 349 23.01 3.85 -3.29
CA GLN A 349 23.21 2.41 -3.21
C GLN A 349 22.27 1.82 -2.15
N ALA A 350 21.81 0.59 -2.38
CA ALA A 350 21.02 -0.14 -1.40
C ALA A 350 21.81 -0.28 -0.08
N GLY A 351 21.20 0.18 1.01
CA GLY A 351 21.73 0.10 2.37
C GLY A 351 21.15 -1.11 3.12
N ASP A 352 21.54 -1.27 4.38
CA ASP A 352 21.08 -2.35 5.24
C ASP A 352 19.68 -2.11 5.83
N ASP A 353 19.28 -0.89 6.21
CA ASP A 353 17.95 -0.65 6.80
C ASP A 353 17.38 0.79 6.64
N SER A 354 18.09 1.70 5.96
CA SER A 354 17.58 3.07 5.74
C SER A 354 18.13 3.67 4.45
N GLY A 355 17.23 4.24 3.64
CA GLY A 355 17.58 5.08 2.49
C GLY A 355 18.51 6.24 2.87
N SER A 356 19.02 6.94 1.87
CA SER A 356 19.84 8.13 2.10
C SER A 356 19.00 9.40 2.13
N THR A 357 19.38 10.39 2.94
CA THR A 357 18.79 11.73 2.91
C THR A 357 19.77 12.71 2.29
N LEU A 358 19.32 13.50 1.32
CA LEU A 358 20.03 14.66 0.78
C LEU A 358 19.28 15.94 1.13
N ASP A 359 19.78 16.66 2.15
CA ASP A 359 19.27 17.98 2.54
C ASP A 359 20.03 19.09 1.78
N LEU A 360 19.34 19.76 0.86
CA LEU A 360 19.93 20.84 0.07
C LEU A 360 19.75 22.19 0.78
N GLY A 361 20.85 22.74 1.29
CA GLY A 361 20.89 24.13 1.73
C GLY A 361 20.66 25.10 0.57
N GLY A 362 20.07 26.27 0.82
CA GLY A 362 19.68 27.22 -0.23
C GLY A 362 20.81 27.59 -1.21
N SER A 363 22.07 27.69 -0.75
CA SER A 363 23.19 27.97 -1.66
C SER A 363 23.53 26.84 -2.63
N ALA A 364 23.12 25.60 -2.33
CA ALA A 364 23.19 24.46 -3.23
C ALA A 364 21.91 24.34 -4.09
N ALA A 365 20.73 24.57 -3.52
CA ALA A 365 19.44 24.39 -4.19
C ALA A 365 19.09 25.50 -5.21
N ASP A 366 19.39 26.76 -4.88
CA ASP A 366 18.77 27.93 -5.53
C ASP A 366 19.04 28.03 -7.04
N ALA A 367 20.20 27.62 -7.54
CA ALA A 367 20.55 27.71 -8.97
C ALA A 367 20.51 26.38 -9.73
N LEU A 368 20.08 25.29 -9.10
CA LEU A 368 19.99 24.01 -9.78
C LEU A 368 18.99 24.09 -10.92
N THR A 369 19.47 23.78 -12.12
CA THR A 369 18.68 23.63 -13.34
C THR A 369 18.51 22.17 -13.73
N GLY A 370 19.39 21.29 -13.24
CA GLY A 370 19.32 19.85 -13.50
C GLY A 370 19.79 19.05 -12.30
N MET A 371 19.07 17.98 -11.97
CA MET A 371 19.52 16.97 -11.03
C MET A 371 19.30 15.61 -11.66
N THR A 372 20.36 14.81 -11.76
CA THR A 372 20.27 13.41 -12.22
C THR A 372 20.39 12.51 -11.00
N LEU A 373 19.45 11.58 -10.84
CA LEU A 373 19.43 10.62 -9.75
C LEU A 373 19.46 9.21 -10.33
N SER A 374 20.20 8.31 -9.71
CA SER A 374 20.33 6.92 -10.17
C SER A 374 20.70 5.97 -9.04
N GLY A 375 20.61 4.66 -9.30
CA GLY A 375 21.03 3.64 -8.35
C GLY A 375 19.87 3.02 -7.58
N ALA A 376 20.20 2.05 -6.72
CA ALA A 376 19.23 1.13 -6.14
C ALA A 376 18.80 1.46 -4.71
N GLY A 377 19.40 2.48 -4.08
CA GLY A 377 19.01 2.89 -2.74
C GLY A 377 17.91 3.95 -2.75
N ASP A 378 17.07 3.96 -1.72
CA ASP A 378 16.08 5.02 -1.56
C ASP A 378 16.74 6.38 -1.28
N LEU A 379 16.11 7.45 -1.73
CA LEU A 379 16.55 8.83 -1.56
C LEU A 379 15.42 9.71 -1.04
N THR A 380 15.65 10.34 0.10
CA THR A 380 14.82 11.46 0.56
C THR A 380 15.48 12.80 0.22
N LEU A 381 14.81 13.63 -0.58
CA LEU A 381 15.18 15.02 -0.82
C LEU A 381 14.56 15.92 0.23
N ALA A 382 15.39 16.74 0.87
CA ALA A 382 14.99 17.69 1.90
C ALA A 382 15.67 19.05 1.72
N GLY A 383 15.33 20.00 2.59
CA GLY A 383 15.98 21.30 2.65
C GLY A 383 15.22 22.42 1.94
N SER A 384 15.90 23.12 1.05
CA SER A 384 15.39 24.32 0.37
C SER A 384 14.78 23.99 -0.99
N THR A 385 13.87 24.84 -1.47
CA THR A 385 13.26 24.73 -2.80
C THR A 385 14.31 24.70 -3.92
N ILE A 386 14.28 23.66 -4.73
CA ILE A 386 15.20 23.47 -5.86
C ILE A 386 14.88 24.48 -6.96
N GLY A 387 15.90 25.18 -7.45
CA GLY A 387 15.76 26.06 -8.60
C GLY A 387 15.09 27.41 -8.33
N SER A 388 14.93 27.81 -7.06
CA SER A 388 14.23 29.04 -6.66
C SER A 388 14.78 30.34 -7.30
N GLN A 389 16.05 30.33 -7.71
CA GLN A 389 16.75 31.41 -8.41
C GLN A 389 17.40 30.95 -9.73
N ALA A 390 16.99 29.80 -10.28
CA ALA A 390 17.53 29.25 -11.51
C ALA A 390 17.26 30.17 -12.71
N ALA A 391 18.23 30.25 -13.63
CA ALA A 391 18.11 31.06 -14.83
C ALA A 391 17.25 30.40 -15.93
N GLU A 392 17.09 29.08 -15.84
CA GLU A 392 16.32 28.22 -16.74
C GLU A 392 15.43 27.29 -15.90
N ALA A 393 14.47 26.63 -16.54
CA ALA A 393 13.56 25.71 -15.88
C ALA A 393 14.32 24.52 -15.30
N SER A 394 14.07 24.21 -14.03
CA SER A 394 14.74 23.12 -13.31
C SER A 394 14.09 21.77 -13.62
N ALA A 395 14.92 20.74 -13.81
CA ALA A 395 14.49 19.37 -14.04
C ALA A 395 15.17 18.40 -13.06
N ILE A 396 14.41 17.40 -12.59
CA ILE A 396 14.91 16.24 -11.87
C ILE A 396 14.66 15.01 -12.76
N ASP A 397 15.71 14.28 -13.06
CA ASP A 397 15.68 13.03 -13.83
C ASP A 397 16.19 11.89 -12.94
N ALA A 398 15.24 11.14 -12.37
CA ALA A 398 15.46 9.96 -11.55
C ALA A 398 15.12 8.67 -12.33
N SER A 399 14.97 8.72 -13.65
CA SER A 399 14.56 7.57 -14.48
C SER A 399 15.51 6.37 -14.42
N ALA A 400 16.72 6.54 -13.88
CA ALA A 400 17.71 5.50 -13.66
C ALA A 400 17.79 5.02 -12.19
N MET A 401 16.91 5.51 -11.31
CA MET A 401 16.74 4.99 -9.96
C MET A 401 15.85 3.75 -9.97
N THR A 402 16.22 2.76 -9.16
CA THR A 402 15.37 1.61 -8.85
C THR A 402 14.92 1.58 -7.39
N GLY A 403 15.56 2.36 -6.52
CA GLY A 403 15.05 2.65 -5.18
C GLY A 403 14.10 3.86 -5.22
N SER A 404 13.34 4.05 -4.15
CA SER A 404 12.29 5.06 -4.03
C SER A 404 12.85 6.48 -3.87
N LEU A 405 12.25 7.45 -4.53
CA LEU A 405 12.47 8.88 -4.40
C LEU A 405 11.34 9.51 -3.58
N THR A 406 11.69 10.09 -2.44
CA THR A 406 10.78 10.90 -1.62
C THR A 406 11.16 12.37 -1.70
N ALA A 407 10.21 13.24 -2.05
CA ALA A 407 10.38 14.69 -2.02
C ALA A 407 9.23 15.36 -1.26
N GLY A 408 9.55 15.95 -0.12
CA GLY A 408 8.55 16.59 0.75
C GLY A 408 8.07 17.97 0.26
N ASP A 409 7.08 18.50 0.98
CA ASP A 409 6.44 19.80 0.70
C ASP A 409 7.47 20.94 0.56
N GLY A 410 7.26 21.82 -0.43
CA GLY A 410 8.10 22.99 -0.68
C GLY A 410 9.41 22.73 -1.43
N ILE A 411 9.86 21.47 -1.55
CA ILE A 411 11.11 21.13 -2.25
C ILE A 411 10.97 21.34 -3.77
N LEU A 412 9.82 20.94 -4.31
CA LEU A 412 9.55 20.91 -5.76
C LEU A 412 8.82 22.15 -6.29
N ASP A 413 8.52 23.15 -5.45
CA ASP A 413 7.69 24.33 -5.81
C ASP A 413 8.16 25.12 -7.03
N ALA A 414 9.46 25.09 -7.35
CA ALA A 414 10.04 25.76 -8.50
C ALA A 414 10.59 24.79 -9.57
N VAL A 415 10.35 23.49 -9.42
CA VAL A 415 10.78 22.47 -10.38
C VAL A 415 9.77 22.39 -11.52
N ALA A 416 10.27 22.41 -12.76
CA ALA A 416 9.43 22.39 -13.95
C ALA A 416 9.11 20.97 -14.43
N SER A 417 10.03 20.02 -14.20
CA SER A 417 9.78 18.61 -14.52
C SER A 417 10.45 17.67 -13.53
N VAL A 418 9.72 16.65 -13.11
CA VAL A 418 10.25 15.49 -12.38
C VAL A 418 9.89 14.25 -13.18
N GLN A 419 10.89 13.42 -13.47
CA GLN A 419 10.69 12.07 -13.96
C GLN A 419 11.31 11.12 -12.95
N ALA A 420 10.48 10.31 -12.30
CA ALA A 420 10.91 9.40 -11.26
C ALA A 420 11.22 8.00 -11.83
N GLY A 421 11.57 7.06 -10.95
CA GLY A 421 12.31 5.84 -11.26
C GLY A 421 11.43 4.62 -11.47
N SER A 422 11.93 3.46 -11.06
CA SER A 422 11.15 2.22 -10.97
C SER A 422 10.79 1.82 -9.53
N GLY A 423 11.11 2.67 -8.55
CA GLY A 423 10.79 2.45 -7.14
C GLY A 423 9.44 3.08 -6.80
N ASP A 424 8.91 2.79 -5.62
CA ASP A 424 7.64 3.39 -5.18
C ASP A 424 7.90 4.84 -4.72
N ASP A 425 7.65 5.80 -5.60
CA ASP A 425 8.07 7.19 -5.45
C ASP A 425 6.98 8.03 -4.76
N ALA A 426 7.40 9.01 -3.94
CA ALA A 426 6.50 9.87 -3.17
C ALA A 426 6.84 11.35 -3.36
N LEU A 427 6.03 12.07 -4.14
CA LEU A 427 6.24 13.48 -4.45
C LEU A 427 5.17 14.36 -3.82
N THR A 428 5.58 15.40 -3.10
CA THR A 428 4.67 16.43 -2.57
C THR A 428 4.86 17.75 -3.30
N VAL A 429 3.75 18.34 -3.77
CA VAL A 429 3.73 19.63 -4.46
C VAL A 429 2.62 20.54 -3.92
N ASP A 430 2.85 21.85 -3.87
CA ASP A 430 1.79 22.83 -3.56
C ASP A 430 0.75 22.90 -4.70
N SER A 431 1.22 22.88 -5.96
CA SER A 431 0.33 22.94 -7.11
C SER A 431 0.81 22.25 -8.39
N VAL A 432 -0.15 21.61 -9.07
CA VAL A 432 -0.01 21.00 -10.40
C VAL A 432 -0.48 21.92 -11.55
N ALA A 433 -0.96 23.13 -11.23
CA ALA A 433 -1.52 24.05 -12.23
C ALA A 433 -0.50 25.08 -12.75
N ALA A 434 0.48 25.52 -11.94
CA ALA A 434 1.60 26.38 -12.37
C ALA A 434 2.66 26.60 -11.26
N PRO A 435 3.86 26.01 -11.32
CA PRO A 435 4.93 26.24 -10.35
C PRO A 435 5.83 27.42 -10.75
N VAL A 436 6.06 27.65 -12.05
CA VAL A 436 6.97 28.69 -12.57
C VAL A 436 6.44 29.30 -13.86
N ASP A 437 6.43 30.64 -13.97
CA ASP A 437 6.09 31.40 -15.20
C ASP A 437 4.72 31.11 -15.88
N GLY A 438 3.82 30.38 -15.20
CA GLY A 438 2.45 30.10 -15.66
C GLY A 438 2.31 28.83 -16.51
N THR A 439 3.27 27.91 -16.44
CA THR A 439 3.17 26.54 -17.02
C THR A 439 3.08 25.51 -15.89
N ALA A 440 2.20 24.52 -16.03
CA ALA A 440 2.10 23.38 -15.11
C ALA A 440 3.43 22.58 -15.05
N PRO A 441 3.77 21.94 -13.91
CA PRO A 441 4.91 21.03 -13.89
C PRO A 441 4.58 19.78 -14.70
N MET A 442 5.61 19.18 -15.29
CA MET A 442 5.51 17.81 -15.80
C MET A 442 5.94 16.85 -14.68
N LEU A 443 5.03 16.03 -14.18
CA LEU A 443 5.31 15.06 -13.11
C LEU A 443 5.05 13.67 -13.66
N ASP A 444 6.07 12.82 -13.63
CA ASP A 444 6.00 11.43 -14.05
C ASP A 444 6.55 10.58 -12.89
N GLY A 445 5.70 9.78 -12.24
CA GLY A 445 6.13 8.88 -11.15
C GLY A 445 6.91 7.67 -11.67
N GLY A 446 6.83 7.38 -12.97
CA GLY A 446 7.63 6.32 -13.56
C GLY A 446 6.94 4.96 -13.46
N ALA A 447 7.63 3.96 -12.92
CA ALA A 447 7.08 2.64 -12.67
C ALA A 447 7.17 2.34 -11.17
N GLY A 448 6.21 1.60 -10.63
CA GLY A 448 6.10 1.40 -9.19
C GLY A 448 4.68 1.67 -8.76
N ASN A 449 4.46 1.73 -7.45
CA ASN A 449 3.24 2.25 -6.86
C ASN A 449 3.51 3.67 -6.36
N ASP A 450 3.28 4.64 -7.23
CA ASP A 450 3.73 6.00 -6.99
C ASP A 450 2.63 6.87 -6.35
N THR A 451 3.06 7.77 -5.46
CA THR A 451 2.18 8.68 -4.71
C THR A 451 2.50 10.14 -5.03
N LEU A 452 1.47 10.87 -5.48
CA LEU A 452 1.50 12.33 -5.61
C LEU A 452 0.62 12.98 -4.54
N THR A 453 1.20 13.78 -3.66
CA THR A 453 0.47 14.59 -2.68
C THR A 453 0.39 16.04 -3.14
N VAL A 454 -0.83 16.58 -3.27
CA VAL A 454 -1.11 17.96 -3.65
C VAL A 454 -1.67 18.74 -2.45
N THR A 455 -0.92 19.73 -1.95
CA THR A 455 -1.22 20.37 -0.66
C THR A 455 -2.02 21.68 -0.76
N GLY A 456 -1.98 22.39 -1.90
CA GLY A 456 -2.55 23.74 -2.00
C GLY A 456 -3.33 24.07 -3.28
N SER A 457 -3.68 23.08 -4.10
CA SER A 457 -4.51 23.30 -5.29
C SER A 457 -5.98 23.03 -5.03
N ASP A 458 -6.84 23.93 -5.52
CA ASP A 458 -8.30 23.80 -5.47
C ASP A 458 -8.88 22.99 -6.66
N ASP A 459 -8.06 22.69 -7.67
CA ASP A 459 -8.47 22.04 -8.94
C ASP A 459 -7.27 21.28 -9.56
N ILE A 460 -7.49 20.03 -9.95
CA ILE A 460 -6.50 19.18 -10.65
C ILE A 460 -7.01 18.94 -12.07
N GLY A 461 -6.63 19.83 -12.98
CA GLY A 461 -7.21 19.91 -14.32
C GLY A 461 -6.25 19.63 -15.49
N THR A 462 -5.16 18.87 -15.34
CA THR A 462 -4.09 18.84 -16.36
C THR A 462 -3.49 17.46 -16.69
N SER A 463 -2.98 17.39 -17.93
CA SER A 463 -2.57 16.19 -18.70
C SER A 463 -1.06 15.94 -18.70
N ASP A 464 -0.35 16.57 -17.76
CA ASP A 464 1.11 16.46 -17.59
C ASP A 464 1.49 15.84 -16.24
N VAL A 465 0.53 15.15 -15.59
CA VAL A 465 0.74 14.25 -14.46
C VAL A 465 0.49 12.83 -14.95
N SER A 466 1.45 11.93 -14.76
CA SER A 466 1.36 10.51 -15.18
C SER A 466 2.14 9.60 -14.24
N GLY A 467 1.85 8.29 -14.31
CA GLY A 467 2.59 7.28 -13.54
C GLY A 467 2.43 7.48 -12.04
N PHE A 468 1.24 7.86 -11.57
CA PHE A 468 0.92 7.89 -10.15
C PHE A 468 -0.35 7.07 -9.93
N GLU A 469 -0.25 6.04 -9.11
CA GLU A 469 -1.36 5.16 -8.74
C GLU A 469 -2.17 5.78 -7.59
N THR A 470 -1.51 6.55 -6.72
CA THR A 470 -2.13 7.24 -5.59
C THR A 470 -2.03 8.76 -5.72
N LEU A 471 -3.17 9.44 -5.67
CA LEU A 471 -3.26 10.89 -5.63
C LEU A 471 -3.83 11.35 -4.29
N GLU A 472 -3.00 11.96 -3.44
CA GLU A 472 -3.41 12.51 -2.16
C GLU A 472 -3.73 14.01 -2.24
N LEU A 473 -4.86 14.39 -1.63
CA LEU A 473 -5.46 15.71 -1.75
C LEU A 473 -5.54 16.35 -0.37
N GLY A 474 -4.53 17.17 -0.04
CA GLY A 474 -4.38 17.77 1.29
C GLY A 474 -5.28 18.98 1.56
N SER A 475 -5.92 19.53 0.52
CA SER A 475 -6.84 20.66 0.61
C SER A 475 -8.13 20.40 -0.16
N TYR A 476 -9.14 21.27 -0.02
CA TYR A 476 -10.38 21.16 -0.77
C TYR A 476 -10.05 21.08 -2.26
N VAL A 477 -10.54 20.04 -2.94
CA VAL A 477 -10.30 19.90 -4.38
C VAL A 477 -11.56 19.49 -5.12
N ASP A 478 -11.67 19.99 -6.35
CA ASP A 478 -12.47 19.40 -7.41
C ASP A 478 -11.52 18.63 -8.34
N VAL A 479 -11.72 17.31 -8.45
CA VAL A 479 -10.90 16.45 -9.32
C VAL A 479 -11.78 15.72 -10.33
N ASP A 480 -11.44 15.83 -11.60
CA ASP A 480 -11.99 14.98 -12.65
C ASP A 480 -11.07 13.77 -12.82
N ALA A 481 -11.54 12.58 -12.44
CA ALA A 481 -10.74 11.36 -12.50
C ALA A 481 -10.32 11.00 -13.94
N ASN A 482 -11.02 11.50 -14.97
CA ASN A 482 -10.58 11.34 -16.37
C ASN A 482 -9.38 12.22 -16.74
N ALA A 483 -9.03 13.21 -15.91
CA ALA A 483 -7.92 14.12 -16.17
C ALA A 483 -6.57 13.55 -15.71
N VAL A 484 -6.59 12.53 -14.85
CA VAL A 484 -5.39 11.91 -14.25
C VAL A 484 -5.32 10.43 -14.67
N ASP A 485 -4.43 10.13 -15.62
CA ASP A 485 -4.27 8.78 -16.17
C ASP A 485 -3.46 7.90 -15.21
N GLY A 486 -3.88 6.63 -15.03
CA GLY A 486 -3.21 5.66 -14.17
C GLY A 486 -3.56 5.72 -12.68
N VAL A 487 -4.19 6.79 -12.19
CA VAL A 487 -4.60 6.89 -10.78
C VAL A 487 -5.67 5.85 -10.47
N THR A 488 -5.39 4.96 -9.53
CA THR A 488 -6.33 3.94 -9.03
C THR A 488 -6.87 4.31 -7.64
N ASN A 489 -6.20 5.17 -6.90
CA ASN A 489 -6.59 5.55 -5.55
C ASN A 489 -6.55 7.07 -5.34
N PHE A 490 -7.70 7.65 -5.04
CA PHE A 490 -7.84 9.06 -4.66
C PHE A 490 -7.93 9.17 -3.14
N VAL A 491 -6.92 9.74 -2.49
CA VAL A 491 -6.92 9.95 -1.04
C VAL A 491 -7.35 11.37 -0.74
N VAL A 492 -8.52 11.54 -0.12
CA VAL A 492 -9.09 12.85 0.21
C VAL A 492 -8.83 13.18 1.68
N GLY A 493 -8.05 14.23 1.93
CA GLY A 493 -7.73 14.74 3.26
C GLY A 493 -8.56 15.95 3.72
N ALA A 494 -9.43 16.49 2.85
CA ALA A 494 -10.22 17.69 3.16
C ALA A 494 -11.72 17.52 2.89
N ALA A 495 -12.54 17.97 3.84
CA ALA A 495 -14.00 17.96 3.73
C ALA A 495 -14.50 18.84 2.57
N GLY A 496 -15.61 18.43 1.94
CA GLY A 496 -16.25 19.17 0.86
C GLY A 496 -15.72 18.89 -0.54
N SER A 497 -14.65 18.10 -0.65
CA SER A 497 -14.03 17.76 -1.93
C SER A 497 -15.00 17.04 -2.86
N GLU A 498 -14.74 17.13 -4.15
CA GLU A 498 -15.55 16.50 -5.19
C GLU A 498 -14.67 15.66 -6.12
N VAL A 499 -15.09 14.42 -6.37
CA VAL A 499 -14.48 13.50 -7.33
C VAL A 499 -15.48 13.24 -8.44
N GLN A 500 -15.15 13.66 -9.65
CA GLN A 500 -15.99 13.51 -10.85
C GLN A 500 -15.50 12.34 -11.71
N ASN A 501 -16.44 11.64 -12.36
CA ASN A 501 -16.18 10.61 -13.36
C ASN A 501 -15.29 9.44 -12.89
N LEU A 502 -15.39 9.07 -11.61
CA LEU A 502 -14.66 7.95 -11.02
C LEU A 502 -14.94 6.64 -11.79
N ALA A 503 -13.89 5.95 -12.25
CA ALA A 503 -13.99 4.68 -12.95
C ALA A 503 -14.18 3.49 -11.99
N ALA A 504 -14.56 2.32 -12.53
CA ALA A 504 -14.97 1.18 -11.70
C ALA A 504 -13.81 0.46 -11.00
N ASP A 505 -12.60 0.64 -11.50
CA ASP A 505 -11.34 0.16 -10.95
C ASP A 505 -10.66 1.19 -10.04
N GLN A 506 -11.31 2.34 -9.80
CA GLN A 506 -10.79 3.40 -8.96
C GLN A 506 -11.49 3.41 -7.59
N THR A 507 -10.69 3.70 -6.56
CA THR A 507 -11.12 3.80 -5.17
C THR A 507 -10.96 5.23 -4.66
N VAL A 508 -11.89 5.67 -3.81
CA VAL A 508 -11.74 6.91 -3.04
C VAL A 508 -11.52 6.57 -1.58
N THR A 509 -10.34 6.91 -1.06
CA THR A 509 -10.00 6.78 0.36
C THR A 509 -10.18 8.12 1.07
N SER A 510 -11.04 8.21 2.06
CA SER A 510 -11.25 9.41 2.85
C SER A 510 -10.53 9.32 4.18
N ARG A 511 -9.64 10.30 4.43
CA ARG A 511 -9.00 10.53 5.74
C ARG A 511 -9.71 11.65 6.54
N VAL A 512 -10.90 12.06 6.10
CA VAL A 512 -11.66 13.16 6.71
C VAL A 512 -12.47 12.63 7.90
N ASP A 513 -11.92 12.83 9.10
CA ASP A 513 -12.47 12.36 10.37
C ASP A 513 -13.20 13.51 11.13
N GLN A 514 -14.49 13.72 10.86
CA GLN A 514 -15.21 14.87 11.42
C GLN A 514 -16.54 14.49 12.08
N ALA A 515 -16.99 15.33 13.00
CA ALA A 515 -18.25 15.12 13.73
C ALA A 515 -19.48 15.19 12.80
N PRO A 516 -20.51 14.35 13.01
CA PRO A 516 -21.71 14.29 12.17
C PRO A 516 -22.41 15.66 12.02
N GLY A 517 -22.78 16.02 10.79
CA GLY A 517 -23.56 17.22 10.48
C GLY A 517 -22.83 18.56 10.59
N GLU A 518 -21.51 18.58 10.84
CA GLU A 518 -20.71 19.82 10.89
C GLU A 518 -19.89 20.09 9.61
N ALA A 519 -19.71 19.11 8.73
CA ALA A 519 -18.82 19.18 7.56
C ALA A 519 -19.59 19.21 6.22
N PRO A 520 -19.02 19.85 5.18
CA PRO A 520 -19.50 19.68 3.80
C PRO A 520 -19.24 18.25 3.29
N GLU A 521 -20.17 17.72 2.49
CA GLU A 521 -20.12 16.38 1.89
C GLU A 521 -18.89 16.18 1.00
N LEU A 522 -18.24 15.02 1.10
CA LEU A 522 -17.45 14.47 0.00
C LEU A 522 -18.43 14.09 -1.10
N ASN A 523 -18.28 14.67 -2.29
CA ASN A 523 -19.19 14.45 -3.39
C ASN A 523 -18.57 13.51 -4.44
N LEU A 524 -19.27 12.42 -4.75
CA LEU A 524 -19.01 11.66 -5.97
C LEU A 524 -19.98 12.13 -7.04
N ARG A 525 -19.46 12.59 -8.18
CA ARG A 525 -20.27 13.03 -9.31
C ARG A 525 -20.02 12.17 -10.54
N ASP A 526 -21.09 11.66 -11.14
CA ASP A 526 -21.01 10.89 -12.39
C ASP A 526 -20.03 9.70 -12.33
N ALA A 527 -19.94 9.02 -11.17
CA ALA A 527 -19.11 7.83 -10.96
C ALA A 527 -19.48 6.68 -11.93
N ALA A 528 -18.73 5.58 -11.97
CA ALA A 528 -19.08 4.38 -12.73
C ALA A 528 -20.24 3.60 -12.07
N GLU A 529 -20.72 2.54 -12.73
CA GLU A 529 -21.79 1.66 -12.21
C GLU A 529 -21.40 0.99 -10.88
N SER A 530 -20.13 0.63 -10.71
CA SER A 530 -19.63 0.09 -9.45
C SER A 530 -18.36 0.82 -9.03
N VAL A 531 -18.27 1.29 -7.80
CA VAL A 531 -17.10 2.01 -7.26
C VAL A 531 -16.94 1.72 -5.77
N SER A 532 -15.74 2.00 -5.24
CA SER A 532 -15.41 1.76 -3.84
C SER A 532 -15.02 3.05 -3.11
N VAL A 533 -15.51 3.19 -1.88
CA VAL A 533 -15.13 4.26 -0.94
C VAL A 533 -14.63 3.64 0.36
N VAL A 534 -13.44 4.06 0.79
CA VAL A 534 -12.78 3.57 2.00
C VAL A 534 -12.68 4.69 3.03
N THR A 535 -12.99 4.43 4.29
CA THR A 535 -12.70 5.31 5.41
C THR A 535 -11.38 4.91 6.09
N ASP A 536 -10.43 5.84 6.15
CA ASP A 536 -9.09 5.66 6.77
C ASP A 536 -8.84 6.78 7.77
N PHE A 537 -9.51 6.74 8.92
CA PHE A 537 -9.41 7.77 9.95
C PHE A 537 -8.22 7.52 10.87
N ALA A 538 -7.52 8.59 11.28
CA ALA A 538 -6.27 8.51 12.03
C ALA A 538 -6.42 8.00 13.50
N GLY A 539 -7.63 7.61 13.93
CA GLY A 539 -7.83 7.03 15.26
C GLY A 539 -9.22 6.42 15.49
N PRO A 540 -9.38 5.61 16.57
CA PRO A 540 -10.65 4.96 16.91
C PRO A 540 -11.57 5.94 17.62
N ALA A 541 -12.15 6.89 16.90
CA ALA A 541 -13.18 7.76 17.44
C ALA A 541 -14.55 7.21 17.06
N GLN A 542 -15.16 6.48 18.00
CA GLN A 542 -16.59 6.16 17.92
C GLN A 542 -17.39 7.45 17.69
N GLY A 543 -18.01 7.56 16.51
CA GLY A 543 -18.89 8.67 16.14
C GLY A 543 -18.29 9.70 15.18
N GLU A 544 -17.15 9.45 14.55
CA GLU A 544 -16.72 10.20 13.36
C GLU A 544 -17.29 9.54 12.10
N THR A 545 -17.89 10.35 11.24
CA THR A 545 -18.71 9.88 10.12
C THR A 545 -18.37 10.67 8.85
N LEU A 546 -17.99 9.97 7.79
CA LEU A 546 -17.87 10.55 6.46
C LEU A 546 -19.24 10.97 5.95
N GLN A 547 -19.43 12.26 5.67
CA GLN A 547 -20.61 12.72 4.93
C GLN A 547 -20.36 12.49 3.43
N LEU A 548 -21.05 11.51 2.84
CA LEU A 548 -20.89 11.10 1.45
C LEU A 548 -22.15 11.46 0.65
N GLY A 549 -21.97 12.34 -0.33
CA GLY A 549 -23.00 12.73 -1.29
C GLY A 549 -22.74 12.09 -2.65
N VAL A 550 -23.73 11.41 -3.22
CA VAL A 550 -23.65 10.86 -4.60
C VAL A 550 -24.58 11.62 -5.52
N TYR A 551 -24.04 12.13 -6.63
CA TYR A 551 -24.76 12.95 -7.59
C TYR A 551 -24.56 12.44 -9.02
N THR A 552 -25.64 12.36 -9.79
CA THR A 552 -25.58 12.02 -11.21
C THR A 552 -26.20 13.11 -12.08
N THR A 553 -25.60 13.34 -13.25
CA THR A 553 -26.16 14.19 -14.31
C THR A 553 -27.02 13.40 -15.29
N ASP A 554 -26.90 12.07 -15.32
CA ASP A 554 -27.83 11.20 -16.04
C ASP A 554 -29.11 11.00 -15.22
N THR A 555 -30.24 10.96 -15.93
CA THR A 555 -31.57 10.69 -15.38
C THR A 555 -31.96 9.22 -15.46
N GLY A 556 -31.09 8.38 -16.05
CA GLY A 556 -31.25 6.93 -16.14
C GLY A 556 -30.52 6.21 -15.02
N VAL A 557 -31.15 5.15 -14.52
CA VAL A 557 -30.54 4.16 -13.63
C VAL A 557 -29.52 3.38 -14.45
N GLU A 558 -28.26 3.43 -14.06
CA GLU A 558 -27.20 2.64 -14.72
C GLU A 558 -27.00 1.28 -14.03
N GLY A 559 -27.33 1.20 -12.74
CA GLY A 559 -27.21 0.00 -11.91
C GLY A 559 -25.85 -0.11 -11.23
N GLY A 560 -25.56 -1.27 -10.63
CA GLY A 560 -24.27 -1.60 -10.02
C GLY A 560 -24.20 -1.37 -8.49
N THR A 561 -23.00 -1.18 -7.95
CA THR A 561 -22.72 -1.32 -6.50
C THR A 561 -21.78 -0.22 -5.98
N LEU A 562 -22.21 0.50 -4.95
CA LEU A 562 -21.33 1.29 -4.11
C LEU A 562 -20.82 0.43 -2.95
N SER A 563 -19.54 0.09 -2.97
CA SER A 563 -18.90 -0.63 -1.86
C SER A 563 -18.30 0.36 -0.86
N LEU A 564 -18.62 0.20 0.41
CA LEU A 564 -18.14 0.99 1.54
C LEU A 564 -17.34 0.09 2.48
N SER A 565 -16.14 0.51 2.85
CA SER A 565 -15.28 -0.22 3.78
C SER A 565 -14.43 0.71 4.63
N GLY A 566 -13.76 0.17 5.64
CA GLY A 566 -12.81 0.90 6.46
C GLY A 566 -13.27 1.16 7.89
N ASN A 567 -12.51 1.98 8.60
CA ASN A 567 -12.56 2.07 10.06
C ASN A 567 -13.57 3.09 10.63
N GLY A 568 -14.15 3.93 9.75
CA GLY A 568 -15.01 5.06 10.10
C GLY A 568 -16.43 4.91 9.56
N GLY A 569 -17.41 5.53 10.25
CA GLY A 569 -18.81 5.46 9.83
C GLY A 569 -19.07 6.28 8.56
N VAL A 570 -20.17 5.99 7.86
CA VAL A 570 -20.56 6.73 6.65
C VAL A 570 -21.99 7.21 6.78
N ALA A 571 -22.23 8.50 6.51
CA ALA A 571 -23.55 9.07 6.31
C ALA A 571 -23.75 9.24 4.81
N TYR A 572 -24.58 8.38 4.24
CA TYR A 572 -24.83 8.31 2.81
C TYR A 572 -26.07 9.13 2.45
N THR A 573 -25.92 10.03 1.49
CA THR A 573 -27.03 10.76 0.87
C THR A 573 -26.93 10.69 -0.65
N GLU A 574 -27.99 10.26 -1.31
CA GLU A 574 -28.04 10.15 -2.76
C GLU A 574 -28.97 11.19 -3.40
N ALA A 575 -28.47 11.87 -4.42
CA ALA A 575 -29.22 12.83 -5.22
C ALA A 575 -29.32 12.34 -6.67
N GLY A 576 -30.25 11.39 -6.87
CA GLY A 576 -30.54 10.77 -8.16
C GLY A 576 -29.93 9.38 -8.28
N ARG A 577 -30.73 8.43 -8.79
CA ARG A 577 -30.41 7.00 -8.88
C ARG A 577 -29.10 6.75 -9.61
N LYS A 578 -28.08 6.29 -8.88
CA LYS A 578 -26.81 5.83 -9.42
C LYS A 578 -26.61 4.33 -9.24
N PHE A 579 -26.77 3.82 -8.01
CA PHE A 579 -26.44 2.42 -7.67
C PHE A 579 -27.71 1.60 -7.41
N ASP A 580 -27.71 0.31 -7.80
CA ASP A 580 -28.78 -0.63 -7.42
C ASP A 580 -28.50 -1.27 -6.05
N SER A 581 -27.26 -1.17 -5.58
CA SER A 581 -26.83 -1.76 -4.32
C SER A 581 -25.80 -0.90 -3.60
N VAL A 582 -25.90 -0.89 -2.28
CA VAL A 582 -24.91 -0.31 -1.38
C VAL A 582 -24.43 -1.43 -0.47
N ASP A 583 -23.14 -1.75 -0.55
CA ASP A 583 -22.52 -2.80 0.25
C ASP A 583 -21.64 -2.16 1.31
N ALA A 584 -22.14 -2.13 2.54
CA ALA A 584 -21.45 -1.66 3.73
C ALA A 584 -20.98 -2.81 4.64
N SER A 585 -20.98 -4.05 4.15
CA SER A 585 -20.63 -5.24 4.94
C SER A 585 -19.21 -5.21 5.51
N SER A 586 -18.32 -4.41 4.90
CA SER A 586 -16.91 -4.28 5.27
C SER A 586 -16.60 -2.98 6.02
N LEU A 587 -17.61 -2.24 6.51
CA LEU A 587 -17.41 -1.12 7.43
C LEU A 587 -17.26 -1.63 8.88
N ASP A 588 -16.23 -1.16 9.57
CA ASP A 588 -16.03 -1.45 11.00
C ASP A 588 -16.98 -0.62 11.90
N ALA A 589 -17.55 0.45 11.36
CA ALA A 589 -18.45 1.38 12.03
C ALA A 589 -19.79 1.47 11.28
N GLY A 590 -20.79 2.13 11.87
CA GLY A 590 -22.15 2.13 11.33
C GLY A 590 -22.34 2.99 10.08
N LEU A 591 -23.32 2.60 9.27
CA LEU A 591 -23.88 3.31 8.13
C LEU A 591 -25.14 4.09 8.57
N ASP A 592 -25.13 5.41 8.39
CA ASP A 592 -26.32 6.25 8.41
C ASP A 592 -26.82 6.39 6.96
N PHE A 593 -27.77 5.54 6.56
CA PHE A 593 -28.31 5.47 5.20
C PHE A 593 -29.53 6.37 5.03
N THR A 594 -29.45 7.34 4.12
CA THR A 594 -30.59 8.08 3.59
C THR A 594 -30.75 7.77 2.10
N GLY A 595 -31.64 6.82 1.79
CA GLY A 595 -31.93 6.40 0.42
C GLY A 595 -32.54 7.49 -0.45
N ALA A 596 -32.57 7.25 -1.76
CA ALA A 596 -33.15 8.17 -2.74
C ALA A 596 -34.66 7.96 -2.92
N ASP A 597 -35.38 8.98 -3.39
CA ASP A 597 -36.83 8.91 -3.57
C ASP A 597 -37.28 7.79 -4.55
N TYR A 598 -38.12 6.86 -4.07
CA TYR A 598 -38.85 5.85 -4.88
C TYR A 598 -37.93 4.93 -5.72
N VAL A 599 -36.95 4.34 -5.07
CA VAL A 599 -35.98 3.44 -5.69
C VAL A 599 -36.07 2.06 -5.00
N GLN A 600 -35.66 1.03 -5.72
CA GLN A 600 -35.34 -0.27 -5.13
C GLN A 600 -33.83 -0.35 -5.03
N GLU A 601 -33.33 -0.38 -3.81
CA GLU A 601 -31.93 -0.58 -3.48
C GLU A 601 -31.77 -1.86 -2.65
N THR A 602 -30.66 -2.56 -2.87
CA THR A 602 -30.19 -3.58 -1.91
C THR A 602 -29.10 -2.98 -1.05
N VAL A 603 -29.36 -2.81 0.24
CA VAL A 603 -28.38 -2.31 1.22
C VAL A 603 -27.90 -3.47 2.07
N THR A 604 -26.61 -3.78 2.01
CA THR A 604 -26.00 -4.82 2.85
C THR A 604 -25.24 -4.17 4.00
N LEU A 605 -25.63 -4.49 5.23
CA LEU A 605 -25.05 -3.94 6.45
C LEU A 605 -23.91 -4.82 6.99
N GLY A 606 -23.07 -4.24 7.87
CA GLY A 606 -22.01 -4.95 8.56
C GLY A 606 -22.57 -5.90 9.63
N GLU A 607 -21.92 -7.04 9.86
CA GLU A 607 -22.34 -8.01 10.90
C GLU A 607 -21.88 -7.62 12.33
N GLY A 608 -21.41 -6.38 12.53
CA GLY A 608 -20.79 -5.91 13.77
C GLY A 608 -21.77 -5.34 14.81
N ASP A 609 -21.24 -5.04 16.02
CA ASP A 609 -22.01 -4.35 17.08
C ASP A 609 -22.23 -2.84 16.81
N ALA A 610 -21.69 -2.32 15.71
CA ALA A 610 -21.84 -0.92 15.33
C ALA A 610 -23.28 -0.69 14.88
N ALA A 611 -23.95 0.31 15.46
CA ALA A 611 -25.35 0.57 15.13
C ALA A 611 -25.46 1.21 13.75
N ASP A 612 -26.19 0.56 12.85
CA ASP A 612 -26.61 1.13 11.57
C ASP A 612 -27.94 1.88 11.72
N THR A 613 -28.11 2.93 10.91
CA THR A 613 -29.32 3.75 10.88
C THR A 613 -29.89 3.80 9.48
N ILE A 614 -31.13 3.33 9.31
CA ILE A 614 -31.88 3.43 8.06
C ILE A 614 -32.96 4.51 8.19
N ALA A 615 -32.87 5.56 7.39
CA ALA A 615 -33.88 6.61 7.36
C ALA A 615 -35.10 6.18 6.52
N VAL A 616 -36.31 6.36 7.06
CA VAL A 616 -37.58 6.07 6.37
C VAL A 616 -38.14 7.24 5.57
N SER A 617 -37.60 8.45 5.79
CA SER A 617 -38.04 9.66 5.11
C SER A 617 -36.90 10.67 4.96
N ALA A 618 -36.90 11.36 3.83
CA ALA A 618 -35.97 12.42 3.50
C ALA A 618 -36.73 13.74 3.27
N THR A 619 -36.01 14.87 3.34
CA THR A 619 -36.56 16.18 2.97
C THR A 619 -36.05 16.59 1.60
N ASN A 620 -36.94 16.69 0.61
CA ASN A 620 -36.53 17.05 -0.74
C ASN A 620 -36.14 18.53 -0.87
N SER A 621 -35.62 18.89 -2.04
CA SER A 621 -35.19 20.26 -2.39
C SER A 621 -36.29 21.34 -2.25
N THR A 622 -37.57 20.95 -2.17
CA THR A 622 -38.70 21.86 -1.96
C THR A 622 -39.11 22.01 -0.49
N GLY A 623 -38.47 21.27 0.41
CA GLY A 623 -38.76 21.23 1.85
C GLY A 623 -39.92 20.32 2.23
N GLU A 624 -40.32 19.40 1.34
CA GLU A 624 -41.35 18.39 1.58
C GLU A 624 -40.70 17.09 2.06
N THR A 625 -41.27 16.51 3.12
CA THR A 625 -40.87 15.19 3.62
C THR A 625 -41.49 14.13 2.74
N ILE A 626 -40.68 13.18 2.31
CA ILE A 626 -41.07 12.10 1.39
C ILE A 626 -40.47 10.78 1.87
N PRO A 627 -41.15 9.66 1.60
CA PRO A 627 -40.64 8.34 1.95
C PRO A 627 -39.37 8.02 1.13
N THR A 628 -38.40 7.37 1.77
CA THR A 628 -37.17 6.91 1.11
C THR A 628 -37.40 5.60 0.34
N SER A 629 -38.32 4.74 0.80
CA SER A 629 -38.72 3.50 0.12
C SER A 629 -40.23 3.42 -0.09
N SER A 630 -40.70 2.64 -1.07
CA SER A 630 -42.11 2.58 -1.44
C SER A 630 -42.71 1.16 -1.57
N TYR A 631 -44.02 1.06 -1.31
CA TYR A 631 -44.80 -0.16 -1.47
C TYR A 631 -45.20 -0.35 -2.94
N GLY A 632 -44.27 -0.81 -3.79
CA GLY A 632 -44.59 -1.38 -5.11
C GLY A 632 -44.20 -2.85 -5.13
N GLU A 633 -44.97 -3.73 -5.82
CA GLU A 633 -44.63 -5.17 -5.94
C GLU A 633 -43.22 -5.43 -6.53
N GLU A 634 -42.53 -4.39 -7.03
CA GLU A 634 -41.16 -4.43 -7.56
C GLU A 634 -40.27 -3.22 -7.09
N ASP A 635 -40.73 -2.36 -6.17
CA ASP A 635 -40.09 -1.04 -5.89
C ASP A 635 -39.75 -0.75 -4.40
N MET A 636 -39.60 -1.79 -3.55
CA MET A 636 -39.18 -1.63 -2.15
C MET A 636 -37.70 -1.95 -1.96
N ASP A 637 -37.05 -1.22 -1.06
CA ASP A 637 -35.68 -1.49 -0.64
C ASP A 637 -35.58 -2.80 0.16
N ALA A 638 -34.45 -3.48 -0.02
CA ALA A 638 -34.09 -4.68 0.70
C ALA A 638 -32.84 -4.42 1.55
N ILE A 639 -32.98 -4.57 2.86
CA ILE A 639 -31.88 -4.49 3.82
C ILE A 639 -31.43 -5.90 4.17
N VAL A 640 -30.14 -6.17 4.00
CA VAL A 640 -29.48 -7.43 4.33
C VAL A 640 -28.63 -7.22 5.58
N ASN A 641 -28.54 -8.24 6.44
CA ASN A 641 -27.77 -8.25 7.70
C ASN A 641 -28.26 -7.29 8.81
N PHE A 642 -29.49 -6.80 8.75
CA PHE A 642 -30.06 -5.95 9.80
C PHE A 642 -30.14 -6.66 11.18
N ASP A 643 -29.41 -6.17 12.18
CA ASP A 643 -29.51 -6.62 13.56
C ASP A 643 -30.52 -5.77 14.35
N VAL A 644 -31.67 -6.36 14.65
CA VAL A 644 -32.74 -5.76 15.46
C VAL A 644 -32.33 -5.32 16.88
N ALA A 645 -31.16 -5.74 17.37
CA ALA A 645 -30.64 -5.37 18.68
C ALA A 645 -29.77 -4.09 18.67
N SER A 646 -29.02 -3.85 17.60
CA SER A 646 -28.12 -2.68 17.44
C SER A 646 -28.69 -1.63 16.49
N ASP A 647 -29.31 -2.07 15.40
CA ASP A 647 -29.67 -1.23 14.27
C ASP A 647 -31.01 -0.54 14.47
N GLN A 648 -31.17 0.59 13.77
CA GLN A 648 -32.33 1.44 13.93
C GLN A 648 -32.92 1.82 12.58
N ILE A 649 -34.25 1.83 12.55
CA ILE A 649 -35.02 2.48 11.51
C ILE A 649 -35.55 3.78 12.11
N VAL A 650 -35.23 4.92 11.52
CA VAL A 650 -35.50 6.26 12.08
C VAL A 650 -36.32 7.14 11.15
N ASN A 651 -37.09 8.06 11.74
CA ASN A 651 -37.76 9.14 11.03
C ASN A 651 -36.76 10.19 10.55
N GLY A 652 -37.16 11.08 9.63
CA GLY A 652 -36.32 12.19 9.16
C GLY A 652 -35.92 13.22 10.25
N ASP A 653 -36.44 13.10 11.47
CA ASP A 653 -35.99 13.86 12.65
C ASP A 653 -34.98 13.11 13.54
N GLY A 654 -34.56 11.90 13.13
CA GLY A 654 -33.61 11.03 13.82
C GLY A 654 -34.19 10.24 14.99
N THR A 655 -35.51 10.29 15.22
CA THR A 655 -36.14 9.43 16.24
C THR A 655 -36.42 8.04 15.70
N SER A 656 -36.20 6.99 16.50
CA SER A 656 -36.54 5.61 16.11
C SER A 656 -38.00 5.52 15.68
N ALA A 657 -38.22 5.14 14.43
CA ALA A 657 -39.52 4.98 13.80
C ALA A 657 -40.16 3.65 14.18
N VAL A 658 -39.34 2.61 14.37
CA VAL A 658 -39.79 1.26 14.69
C VAL A 658 -39.18 0.80 16.01
N ASP A 659 -40.00 0.23 16.88
CA ASP A 659 -39.57 -0.46 18.10
C ASP A 659 -39.74 -1.97 17.91
N PHE A 660 -38.66 -2.65 17.53
CA PHE A 660 -38.64 -4.11 17.34
C PHE A 660 -38.75 -4.90 18.66
N THR A 661 -38.74 -4.23 19.81
CA THR A 661 -38.97 -4.85 21.12
C THR A 661 -40.46 -4.90 21.51
N ALA A 662 -41.33 -4.27 20.73
CA ALA A 662 -42.79 -4.30 20.89
C ALA A 662 -43.45 -5.49 20.15
N ASP A 663 -44.74 -5.75 20.44
CA ASP A 663 -45.51 -6.77 19.75
C ASP A 663 -45.68 -6.41 18.26
N TYR A 664 -45.14 -7.24 17.35
CA TYR A 664 -45.30 -7.12 15.90
C TYR A 664 -46.62 -7.73 15.40
N LEU A 665 -47.07 -7.31 14.22
CA LEU A 665 -48.37 -7.72 13.68
C LEU A 665 -48.37 -9.21 13.27
N ASP A 666 -49.33 -9.98 13.81
CA ASP A 666 -49.57 -11.35 13.40
C ASP A 666 -50.31 -11.40 12.05
N VAL A 667 -49.55 -11.65 10.99
CA VAL A 667 -50.05 -11.85 9.62
C VAL A 667 -50.18 -13.32 9.23
N SER A 668 -50.20 -14.26 10.18
CA SER A 668 -50.28 -15.71 9.89
C SER A 668 -51.55 -16.15 9.14
N ALA A 669 -52.56 -15.28 9.10
CA ALA A 669 -53.79 -15.48 8.33
C ALA A 669 -53.68 -15.04 6.86
N ALA A 670 -52.62 -14.31 6.48
CA ALA A 670 -52.36 -13.89 5.11
C ALA A 670 -51.99 -15.10 4.23
N GLY A 671 -52.51 -15.12 3.01
CA GLY A 671 -52.23 -16.20 2.04
C GLY A 671 -51.00 -15.93 1.15
N ASP A 672 -50.62 -14.67 1.04
CA ASP A 672 -49.55 -14.12 0.21
C ASP A 672 -49.05 -12.80 0.85
N LEU A 673 -47.96 -12.25 0.30
CA LEU A 673 -47.32 -11.04 0.83
C LEU A 673 -48.24 -9.82 0.72
N THR A 674 -48.94 -9.66 -0.40
CA THR A 674 -49.95 -8.61 -0.59
C THR A 674 -51.00 -8.63 0.52
N GLY A 675 -51.53 -9.81 0.86
CA GLY A 675 -52.49 -9.94 1.96
C GLY A 675 -51.91 -9.64 3.35
N ALA A 676 -50.59 -9.79 3.54
CA ALA A 676 -49.91 -9.37 4.77
C ALA A 676 -49.82 -7.84 4.86
N PHE A 677 -49.47 -7.17 3.76
CA PHE A 677 -49.48 -5.71 3.67
C PHE A 677 -50.88 -5.11 3.80
N GLU A 678 -51.93 -5.72 3.23
CA GLU A 678 -53.33 -5.30 3.45
C GLU A 678 -53.71 -5.34 4.95
N ALA A 679 -53.18 -6.32 5.69
CA ALA A 679 -53.37 -6.41 7.14
C ALA A 679 -52.60 -5.31 7.88
N ALA A 680 -51.36 -5.02 7.47
CA ALA A 680 -50.55 -3.93 8.01
C ALA A 680 -51.20 -2.56 7.76
N ALA A 681 -51.71 -2.30 6.55
CA ALA A 681 -52.45 -1.09 6.18
C ALA A 681 -53.69 -0.88 7.06
N THR A 682 -54.34 -1.94 7.51
CA THR A 682 -55.51 -1.81 8.42
C THR A 682 -55.10 -1.34 9.83
N GLU A 683 -53.88 -1.66 10.26
CA GLU A 683 -53.35 -1.34 11.60
C GLU A 683 -52.58 0.00 11.63
N SER A 684 -51.88 0.36 10.54
CA SER A 684 -51.24 1.66 10.35
C SER A 684 -52.31 2.74 10.16
N THR A 685 -52.76 3.37 11.25
CA THR A 685 -53.95 4.24 11.23
C THR A 685 -53.64 5.73 11.10
N ARG A 686 -52.36 6.10 10.99
CA ARG A 686 -51.88 7.49 10.88
C ARG A 686 -50.55 7.56 10.11
N GLU A 687 -50.32 8.73 9.52
CA GLU A 687 -48.97 9.23 9.16
C GLU A 687 -48.06 9.02 10.39
N ASP A 688 -46.93 8.33 10.21
CA ASP A 688 -45.94 7.91 11.22
C ASP A 688 -46.28 6.67 12.10
N ASP A 689 -47.30 5.87 11.75
CA ASP A 689 -47.66 4.62 12.45
C ASP A 689 -47.00 3.40 11.78
N TYR A 690 -45.72 3.17 12.06
CA TYR A 690 -44.94 2.07 11.46
C TYR A 690 -45.31 0.71 12.07
N VAL A 691 -45.59 -0.25 11.18
CA VAL A 691 -45.98 -1.61 11.55
C VAL A 691 -44.94 -2.59 11.02
N ALA A 692 -44.31 -3.33 11.95
CA ALA A 692 -43.45 -4.45 11.61
C ALA A 692 -44.24 -5.76 11.58
N PHE A 693 -43.94 -6.66 10.64
CA PHE A 693 -44.50 -8.00 10.59
C PHE A 693 -43.52 -9.02 9.99
N GLN A 694 -43.67 -10.28 10.38
CA GLN A 694 -42.92 -11.39 9.79
C GLN A 694 -43.76 -12.07 8.69
N PHE A 695 -43.18 -12.28 7.51
CA PHE A 695 -43.80 -13.11 6.48
C PHE A 695 -42.74 -14.03 5.85
N GLN A 696 -42.97 -15.35 5.96
CA GLN A 696 -41.97 -16.36 5.58
C GLN A 696 -40.63 -16.13 6.32
N ASP A 697 -39.53 -16.10 5.59
CA ASP A 697 -38.17 -16.02 6.12
C ASP A 697 -37.69 -14.56 6.32
N ASN A 698 -38.51 -13.55 5.96
CA ASN A 698 -38.17 -12.13 6.00
C ASN A 698 -39.11 -11.34 6.93
N ALA A 699 -38.59 -10.23 7.45
CA ALA A 699 -39.37 -9.24 8.18
C ALA A 699 -39.64 -8.04 7.27
N TYR A 700 -40.73 -7.32 7.52
CA TYR A 700 -41.16 -6.17 6.72
C TYR A 700 -41.59 -5.06 7.64
N VAL A 701 -41.32 -3.81 7.24
CA VAL A 701 -41.81 -2.60 7.89
C VAL A 701 -42.68 -1.84 6.91
N TYR A 702 -43.84 -1.37 7.37
CA TYR A 702 -44.81 -0.67 6.55
C TYR A 702 -45.37 0.57 7.27
N ALA A 703 -45.65 1.65 6.52
CA ALA A 703 -46.43 2.78 7.02
C ALA A 703 -47.28 3.42 5.91
N ASP A 704 -48.51 3.83 6.25
CA ASP A 704 -49.36 4.65 5.38
C ASP A 704 -48.79 6.08 5.31
N SER A 705 -48.10 6.41 4.21
CA SER A 705 -47.51 7.72 3.95
C SER A 705 -48.41 8.66 3.13
N GLU A 706 -49.63 8.24 2.77
CA GLU A 706 -50.58 9.12 2.10
C GLU A 706 -51.52 9.81 3.09
N ALA A 707 -51.77 11.11 2.89
CA ALA A 707 -52.68 11.86 3.74
C ALA A 707 -54.12 11.31 3.63
N ALA A 708 -54.57 10.57 4.65
CA ALA A 708 -55.88 9.92 4.77
C ALA A 708 -56.99 10.57 3.93
N VAL A 709 -57.21 10.03 2.73
CA VAL A 709 -58.33 10.44 1.87
C VAL A 709 -59.60 9.80 2.43
N ASP A 710 -60.75 10.48 2.33
CA ASP A 710 -62.04 10.09 2.93
C ASP A 710 -62.51 8.69 2.46
N GLY A 711 -62.03 7.62 3.13
CA GLY A 711 -62.17 6.21 2.74
C GLY A 711 -61.63 5.18 3.74
N GLY A 712 -60.61 5.53 4.54
CA GLY A 712 -59.85 4.59 5.39
C GLY A 712 -58.48 4.28 4.75
N PRO A 713 -57.54 3.66 5.47
CA PRO A 713 -56.24 3.31 4.90
C PRO A 713 -56.45 2.29 3.78
N GLU A 714 -56.02 2.61 2.57
CA GLU A 714 -56.01 1.73 1.41
C GLU A 714 -54.56 1.61 0.96
N LEU A 715 -54.07 0.38 0.85
CA LEU A 715 -52.73 0.07 0.40
C LEU A 715 -52.45 0.71 -0.98
N SER A 716 -51.37 1.50 -1.06
CA SER A 716 -51.05 2.35 -2.21
C SER A 716 -49.56 2.28 -2.59
N ASP A 717 -49.26 2.52 -3.88
CA ASP A 717 -47.86 2.58 -4.37
C ASP A 717 -47.03 3.71 -3.72
N GLY A 718 -47.69 4.65 -3.04
CA GLY A 718 -47.05 5.75 -2.31
C GLY A 718 -46.80 5.47 -0.83
N ASP A 719 -47.16 4.28 -0.34
CA ASP A 719 -46.95 3.87 1.06
C ASP A 719 -45.47 3.52 1.29
N PHE A 720 -44.96 3.70 2.51
CA PHE A 720 -43.61 3.27 2.85
C PHE A 720 -43.58 1.75 3.07
N ALA A 721 -42.61 1.06 2.49
CA ALA A 721 -42.32 -0.34 2.77
C ALA A 721 -40.84 -0.64 2.62
N ILE A 722 -40.28 -1.47 3.49
CA ILE A 722 -38.95 -2.07 3.31
C ILE A 722 -38.97 -3.56 3.66
N GLU A 723 -38.10 -4.33 3.02
CA GLU A 723 -37.83 -5.73 3.33
C GLU A 723 -36.54 -5.86 4.15
N LEU A 724 -36.61 -6.58 5.27
CA LEU A 724 -35.46 -7.00 6.08
C LEU A 724 -35.19 -8.47 5.79
N THR A 725 -34.18 -8.73 4.96
CA THR A 725 -33.89 -10.03 4.37
C THR A 725 -33.28 -10.98 5.39
N GLY A 726 -33.86 -12.18 5.53
CA GLY A 726 -33.38 -13.23 6.43
C GLY A 726 -33.60 -12.94 7.92
N ILE A 727 -34.29 -11.85 8.27
CA ILE A 727 -34.49 -11.44 9.65
C ILE A 727 -35.70 -12.13 10.28
N THR A 728 -35.50 -12.64 11.49
CA THR A 728 -36.58 -13.18 12.34
C THR A 728 -36.86 -12.23 13.49
N LEU A 729 -38.07 -11.66 13.53
CA LEU A 729 -38.47 -10.78 14.62
C LEU A 729 -38.54 -11.52 15.98
N PRO A 730 -38.13 -10.87 17.08
CA PRO A 730 -38.12 -11.48 18.41
C PRO A 730 -39.55 -11.78 18.87
N ALA A 731 -39.85 -13.03 19.20
CA ALA A 731 -41.20 -13.47 19.55
C ALA A 731 -41.86 -12.58 20.62
N SER A 732 -43.13 -12.19 20.40
CA SER A 732 -43.90 -11.40 21.36
C SER A 732 -43.88 -12.03 22.75
N GLU A 733 -43.65 -11.22 23.79
CA GLU A 733 -43.75 -11.66 25.18
C GLU A 733 -45.22 -11.91 25.61
N GLU A 734 -46.05 -12.55 24.78
CA GLU A 734 -47.33 -13.09 25.23
C GLU A 734 -47.24 -14.59 25.52
N THR A 735 -47.09 -14.86 26.82
CA THR A 735 -47.49 -16.07 27.56
C THR A 735 -46.56 -17.29 27.54
N GLN A 736 -45.44 -17.19 28.26
CA GLN A 736 -44.92 -18.40 28.92
C GLN A 736 -45.97 -18.91 29.93
N PRO A 737 -46.49 -20.14 29.81
CA PRO A 737 -47.34 -20.71 30.84
C PRO A 737 -46.46 -20.97 32.07
N THR A 738 -46.76 -20.27 33.15
CA THR A 738 -46.19 -20.57 34.48
C THR A 738 -46.38 -22.06 34.80
N VAL A 739 -45.27 -22.80 34.96
CA VAL A 739 -45.24 -24.21 35.39
C VAL A 739 -45.04 -24.31 36.90
#